data_AF-A0A671E2D6-F1
#
_entry.id   AF-A0A671E2D6-F1
#
_cell.length_a   1.000
_cell.length_b   1.000
_cell.length_c   1.000
_cell.angle_alpha   90.00
_cell.angle_beta   90.00
_cell.angle_gamma   90.00
#
_symmetry.space_group_name_H-M   'P 1'
#
loop_
_entity.id
_entity.type
_entity.pdbx_description
1 polymer ?
#
loop_
_entity_poly.entity_id
_entity_poly.type
_entity_poly.pdbx_seq_one_letter_code
_entity_poly.pdbx_strand_id
1 'polypeptide(L)'
;MADNLPSEFDVIVIGTGLPESIIAAACSRSGQRVLHVDSRSYYGGNWASFSFSGLLSWLREYQENRDIVNENPAWEEQILENEEAIALGRNDKTIQHVEVFCYASQDLHDGVEEAGALQKNHASVTSANSTEAGDSACLPTEDESLSTMSCEMPTGQTPSSDPEHALEVNDVDTTGEKENHCDDKTCVASTSEEETNENVPTVEDIAEQPKQNRITYSQIIKEGRRFNIDLVSKVLYSRGLLIDLLIKSNVSRYAEFKNITRILAFREGRVEQVPCSRADVFNSKQLSMVEKRMLMKFLTFCMEYEEHLDEYKDYEKITFSEYLKTQKLTPNLQYFVLHSIAMTSETASSTIDGLKATKNFLHCLGRYGNTPFLFPLYGQGELPQCFCRMCAVFGGIYCLRHSVQCLVVDKESGRCKAIIDQFGQRIMSKHFLVEDSYFSENTCSHVQYRQISRAVLITDRSVLQTDSDQQISILTVPAEESGTSAVRVIELCSSTMTCMKGTYLVHLTCTSSKSAREDLEPVVQKLFTPYTELEIENEEVEKPRLLWALYFNMRDSSDVSRSSYNDLPSNVYVCSGPDCGLGNDNAVKQAETLFQQICPNEEFCPPPPNPEDIILDGDSLQPGASDSSAVLEANSETPKETASLGNPEEPSE
;
A
#
# COMPACT_ATOMS: atom_id res chain seq x y z
N MET A 1 9.60 28.61 -12.88
CA MET A 1 10.30 28.59 -14.19
C MET A 1 10.53 27.13 -14.50
N ALA A 2 9.85 26.58 -15.51
CA ALA A 2 10.12 25.22 -15.96
C ALA A 2 11.25 25.30 -16.99
N ASP A 3 12.31 24.54 -16.78
CA ASP A 3 13.30 24.28 -17.83
C ASP A 3 12.57 23.69 -19.04
N ASN A 4 12.85 24.17 -20.25
CA ASN A 4 12.17 23.72 -21.47
C ASN A 4 12.29 22.19 -21.59
N LEU A 5 11.16 21.48 -21.61
CA LEU A 5 11.13 20.03 -21.71
C LEU A 5 11.80 19.58 -23.03
N PRO A 6 12.74 18.61 -23.02
CA PRO A 6 13.34 18.10 -24.25
C PRO A 6 12.29 17.57 -25.23
N SER A 7 12.54 17.73 -26.53
CA SER A 7 11.64 17.25 -27.59
C SER A 7 11.87 15.78 -28.00
N GLU A 8 12.84 15.09 -27.40
CA GLU A 8 13.18 13.71 -27.76
C GLU A 8 13.62 12.89 -26.55
N PHE A 9 13.01 11.72 -26.40
CA PHE A 9 13.33 10.71 -25.39
C PHE A 9 13.47 9.33 -26.05
N ASP A 10 14.01 8.35 -25.33
CA ASP A 10 14.02 6.97 -25.80
C ASP A 10 12.74 6.24 -25.38
N VAL A 11 12.22 6.57 -24.19
CA VAL A 11 11.01 6.00 -23.62
C VAL A 11 10.14 7.11 -23.02
N ILE A 12 8.85 7.11 -23.35
CA ILE A 12 7.83 7.94 -22.71
C ILE A 12 6.90 7.04 -21.93
N VAL A 13 6.64 7.37 -20.67
CA VAL A 13 5.75 6.65 -19.75
C VAL A 13 4.62 7.59 -19.33
N ILE A 14 3.37 7.18 -19.51
CA ILE A 14 2.16 7.93 -19.19
C ILE A 14 1.41 7.19 -18.08
N GLY A 15 1.35 7.80 -16.91
CA GLY A 15 0.81 7.23 -15.67
C GLY A 15 1.93 6.78 -14.73
N THR A 16 1.80 7.12 -13.45
CA THR A 16 2.79 6.85 -12.40
C THR A 16 2.39 5.72 -11.44
N GLY A 17 1.58 4.77 -11.89
CA GLY A 17 1.25 3.57 -11.12
C GLY A 17 2.47 2.68 -10.84
N LEU A 18 2.26 1.61 -10.08
CA LEU A 18 3.35 0.73 -9.67
C LEU A 18 4.04 0.04 -10.87
N PRO A 19 3.32 -0.61 -11.82
CA PRO A 19 3.94 -1.17 -13.02
C PRO A 19 4.79 -0.16 -13.80
N GLU A 20 4.23 1.03 -14.05
CA GLU A 20 4.81 2.12 -14.84
C GLU A 20 6.06 2.68 -14.17
N SER A 21 6.02 2.83 -12.85
CA SER A 21 7.17 3.26 -12.05
C SER A 21 8.31 2.25 -12.09
N ILE A 22 8.01 0.95 -11.98
CA ILE A 22 9.02 -0.11 -12.04
C ILE A 22 9.70 -0.14 -13.42
N ILE A 23 8.91 -0.13 -14.51
CA ILE A 23 9.48 -0.16 -15.86
C ILE A 23 10.25 1.13 -16.20
N ALA A 24 9.76 2.31 -15.77
CA ALA A 24 10.48 3.56 -15.92
C ALA A 24 11.84 3.51 -15.22
N ALA A 25 11.88 3.00 -13.98
CA ALA A 25 13.12 2.80 -13.24
C ALA A 25 14.07 1.82 -13.93
N ALA A 26 13.56 0.70 -14.45
CA ALA A 26 14.35 -0.28 -15.17
C ALA A 26 14.98 0.31 -16.45
N CYS A 27 14.19 0.99 -17.27
CA CYS A 27 14.64 1.66 -18.50
C CYS A 27 15.67 2.76 -18.21
N SER A 28 15.42 3.62 -17.21
CA SER A 28 16.37 4.66 -16.85
C SER A 28 17.67 4.06 -16.31
N ARG A 29 17.59 2.99 -15.51
CA ARG A 29 18.75 2.27 -14.98
C ARG A 29 19.58 1.58 -16.07
N SER A 30 18.97 1.16 -17.18
CA SER A 30 19.68 0.63 -18.36
C SER A 30 20.21 1.72 -19.29
N GLY A 31 20.10 3.00 -18.90
CA GLY A 31 20.67 4.14 -19.62
C GLY A 31 19.75 4.78 -20.66
N GLN A 32 18.46 4.40 -20.70
CA GLN A 32 17.48 5.05 -21.59
C GLN A 32 17.12 6.44 -21.07
N ARG A 33 16.91 7.41 -21.97
CA ARG A 33 16.31 8.70 -21.61
C ARG A 33 14.81 8.52 -21.44
N VAL A 34 14.33 8.61 -20.20
CA VAL A 34 12.93 8.41 -19.84
C VAL A 34 12.25 9.74 -19.56
N LEU A 35 11.09 9.97 -20.19
CA LEU A 35 10.12 10.97 -19.75
C LEU A 35 8.95 10.25 -19.10
N HIS A 36 8.63 10.61 -17.86
CA HIS A 36 7.55 10.01 -17.10
C HIS A 36 6.56 11.11 -16.70
N VAL A 37 5.35 11.03 -17.25
CA VAL A 37 4.32 12.04 -17.05
C VAL A 37 3.07 11.47 -16.37
N ASP A 38 2.37 12.32 -15.63
CA ASP A 38 1.06 12.01 -15.05
C ASP A 38 0.16 13.25 -15.15
N SER A 39 -1.11 13.04 -15.50
CA SER A 39 -2.10 14.12 -15.53
C SER A 39 -2.48 14.60 -14.14
N ARG A 40 -2.31 13.76 -13.11
CA ARG A 40 -2.63 14.07 -11.72
C ARG A 40 -1.58 14.96 -11.08
N SER A 41 -1.96 15.57 -9.95
CA SER A 41 -1.10 16.41 -9.12
C SER A 41 -0.25 15.64 -8.11
N TYR A 42 -0.38 14.31 -8.09
CA TYR A 42 0.24 13.37 -7.17
C TYR A 42 0.70 12.11 -7.93
N TYR A 43 1.57 11.32 -7.31
CA TYR A 43 2.06 10.05 -7.86
C TYR A 43 1.13 8.88 -7.56
N GLY A 44 1.22 7.82 -8.38
CA GLY A 44 0.65 6.50 -8.09
C GLY A 44 -0.60 6.16 -8.89
N GLY A 45 -1.28 7.13 -9.52
CA GLY A 45 -2.57 6.87 -10.18
C GLY A 45 -3.53 6.14 -9.23
N ASN A 46 -4.09 5.00 -9.66
CA ASN A 46 -4.94 4.15 -8.82
C ASN A 46 -4.21 3.42 -7.67
N TRP A 47 -2.88 3.49 -7.61
CA TRP A 47 -2.06 2.96 -6.51
C TRP A 47 -1.76 4.01 -5.41
N ALA A 48 -2.24 5.25 -5.57
CA ALA A 48 -1.93 6.34 -4.66
C ALA A 48 -2.50 6.14 -3.24
N SER A 49 -1.89 6.85 -2.30
CA SER A 49 -2.39 7.03 -0.94
C SER A 49 -2.68 8.51 -0.68
N PHE A 50 -3.65 8.80 0.19
CA PHE A 50 -4.08 10.18 0.45
C PHE A 50 -4.17 10.52 1.93
N SER A 51 -3.80 11.75 2.27
CA SER A 51 -4.31 12.38 3.49
C SER A 51 -5.84 12.42 3.50
N PHE A 52 -6.46 12.57 4.67
CA PHE A 52 -7.93 12.58 4.75
C PHE A 52 -8.55 13.70 3.88
N SER A 53 -8.00 14.92 3.92
CA SER A 53 -8.42 16.02 3.05
C SER A 53 -8.13 15.77 1.57
N GLY A 54 -7.00 15.10 1.27
CA GLY A 54 -6.67 14.69 -0.10
C GLY A 54 -7.66 13.69 -0.66
N LEU A 55 -8.09 12.72 0.16
CA LEU A 55 -9.11 11.75 -0.21
C LEU A 55 -10.46 12.42 -0.47
N LEU A 56 -10.87 13.38 0.37
CA LEU A 56 -12.08 14.16 0.12
C LEU A 56 -12.01 14.94 -1.21
N SER A 57 -10.85 15.48 -1.56
CA SER A 57 -10.63 16.11 -2.87
C SER A 57 -10.75 15.12 -4.02
N TRP A 58 -10.12 13.95 -3.89
CA TRP A 58 -10.22 12.86 -4.86
C TRP A 58 -11.67 12.38 -5.03
N LEU A 59 -12.46 12.30 -3.96
CA LEU A 59 -13.88 11.92 -4.03
C LEU A 59 -14.71 12.93 -4.84
N ARG A 60 -14.48 14.23 -4.63
CA ARG A 60 -15.16 15.29 -5.39
C ARG A 60 -14.88 15.18 -6.88
N GLU A 61 -13.63 14.87 -7.27
CA GLU A 61 -13.29 14.68 -8.68
C GLU A 61 -14.12 13.59 -9.36
N TYR A 62 -14.53 12.52 -8.67
CA TYR A 62 -15.37 11.46 -9.25
C TYR A 62 -16.88 11.65 -9.06
N GLN A 63 -17.29 12.55 -8.16
CA GLN A 63 -18.70 12.89 -7.94
C GLN A 63 -19.14 14.07 -8.81
N GLU A 64 -18.24 15.02 -9.07
CA GLU A 64 -18.51 16.28 -9.79
C GLU A 64 -18.12 16.23 -11.27
N ASN A 65 -17.21 15.33 -11.73
CA ASN A 65 -16.83 15.19 -13.15
C ASN A 65 -17.94 14.60 -14.04
N ARG A 66 -19.04 15.34 -14.17
CA ARG A 66 -19.93 15.32 -15.34
C ARG A 66 -19.64 16.49 -16.29
N ASP A 67 -18.50 17.17 -16.11
CA ASP A 67 -18.17 18.32 -16.94
C ASP A 67 -17.73 17.88 -18.34
N ILE A 68 -18.49 18.37 -19.31
CA ILE A 68 -18.17 18.34 -20.74
C ILE A 68 -16.92 19.21 -20.90
N VAL A 69 -15.75 18.57 -20.91
CA VAL A 69 -14.48 19.27 -21.18
C VAL A 69 -14.57 19.85 -22.59
N ASN A 70 -14.52 21.17 -22.65
CA ASN A 70 -14.58 21.94 -23.90
C ASN A 70 -13.48 21.43 -24.85
N GLU A 71 -13.89 20.87 -25.99
CA GLU A 71 -12.97 20.37 -27.02
C GLU A 71 -12.20 21.55 -27.58
N ASN A 72 -10.93 21.69 -27.19
CA ASN A 72 -9.99 22.51 -27.94
C ASN A 72 -9.07 21.56 -28.71
N PRO A 73 -9.38 21.23 -29.97
CA PRO A 73 -8.59 20.33 -30.81
C PRO A 73 -7.34 21.01 -31.39
N ALA A 74 -6.74 21.97 -30.67
CA ALA A 74 -5.57 22.72 -31.14
C ALA A 74 -4.35 21.81 -31.47
N TRP A 75 -4.36 20.56 -30.98
CA TRP A 75 -3.34 19.56 -31.32
C TRP A 75 -3.54 18.95 -32.72
N GLU A 76 -4.73 18.98 -33.30
CA GLU A 76 -5.00 18.44 -34.65
C GLU A 76 -4.21 19.19 -35.73
N GLU A 77 -3.99 20.49 -35.55
CA GLU A 77 -3.18 21.33 -36.45
C GLU A 77 -1.69 20.91 -36.48
N GLN A 78 -1.23 20.12 -35.51
CA GLN A 78 0.15 19.65 -35.42
C GLN A 78 0.37 18.28 -36.07
N ILE A 79 -0.68 17.65 -36.58
CA ILE A 79 -0.61 16.36 -37.27
C ILE A 79 -0.24 16.60 -38.73
N LEU A 80 0.82 15.93 -39.18
CA LEU A 80 1.29 16.04 -40.57
C LEU A 80 0.47 15.14 -41.51
N GLU A 81 0.51 15.40 -42.82
CA GLU A 81 -0.31 14.66 -43.81
C GLU A 81 -0.08 13.14 -43.79
N ASN A 82 1.17 12.71 -43.57
CA ASN A 82 1.57 11.30 -43.49
C ASN A 82 1.37 10.69 -42.09
N GLU A 83 0.74 11.42 -41.17
CA GLU A 83 0.52 11.02 -39.79
C GLU A 83 -0.97 10.90 -39.48
N GLU A 84 -1.28 10.07 -38.50
CA GLU A 84 -2.58 9.96 -37.87
C GLU A 84 -2.42 10.07 -36.35
N ALA A 85 -3.52 10.36 -35.66
CA ALA A 85 -3.51 10.54 -34.21
C ALA A 85 -4.43 9.54 -33.52
N ILE A 86 -3.94 8.99 -32.42
CA ILE A 86 -4.75 8.21 -31.48
C ILE A 86 -4.97 9.10 -30.26
N ALA A 87 -6.18 9.63 -30.11
CA ALA A 87 -6.54 10.46 -28.96
C ALA A 87 -6.48 9.66 -27.66
N LEU A 88 -5.92 10.27 -26.62
CA LEU A 88 -5.92 9.70 -25.27
C LEU A 88 -7.14 10.17 -24.47
N GLY A 89 -7.56 9.36 -23.52
CA GLY A 89 -8.64 9.65 -22.59
C GLY A 89 -8.30 10.86 -21.72
N ARG A 90 -9.22 11.83 -21.66
CA ARG A 90 -9.09 13.02 -20.79
C ARG A 90 -9.69 12.80 -19.40
N ASN A 91 -10.67 11.91 -19.30
CA ASN A 91 -11.42 11.66 -18.08
C ASN A 91 -11.17 10.23 -17.63
N ASP A 92 -10.66 10.09 -16.42
CA ASP A 92 -10.49 8.82 -15.74
C ASP A 92 -11.86 8.26 -15.33
N LYS A 93 -12.18 7.06 -15.84
CA LYS A 93 -13.44 6.34 -15.56
C LYS A 93 -13.19 5.00 -14.85
N THR A 94 -12.07 4.90 -14.12
CA THR A 94 -11.67 3.67 -13.45
C THR A 94 -12.36 3.48 -12.10
N ILE A 95 -12.92 4.54 -11.52
CA ILE A 95 -13.60 4.52 -10.22
C ILE A 95 -15.10 4.71 -10.42
N GLN A 96 -15.90 3.85 -9.80
CA GLN A 96 -17.36 3.85 -9.92
C GLN A 96 -18.03 3.57 -8.55
N HIS A 97 -19.34 3.87 -8.47
CA HIS A 97 -20.18 3.57 -7.31
C HIS A 97 -19.60 4.05 -5.96
N VAL A 98 -19.13 5.30 -5.95
CA VAL A 98 -18.56 5.93 -4.76
C VAL A 98 -19.67 6.24 -3.75
N GLU A 99 -19.59 5.64 -2.56
CA GLU A 99 -20.51 5.87 -1.44
C GLU A 99 -19.73 6.18 -0.15
N VAL A 100 -20.10 7.26 0.54
CA VAL A 100 -19.41 7.74 1.75
C VAL A 100 -20.40 7.86 2.90
N PHE A 101 -20.01 7.35 4.07
CA PHE A 101 -20.79 7.40 5.30
C PHE A 101 -19.95 7.95 6.45
N CYS A 102 -20.47 8.96 7.13
CA CYS A 102 -19.87 9.51 8.34
C CYS A 102 -20.81 9.19 9.52
N TYR A 103 -20.32 8.40 10.46
CA TYR A 103 -21.07 7.98 11.65
C TYR A 103 -20.59 8.72 12.91
N ALA A 104 -19.34 9.18 12.92
CA ALA A 104 -18.81 10.00 14.01
C ALA A 104 -19.63 11.28 14.20
N SER A 105 -19.79 11.69 15.46
CA SER A 105 -20.57 12.87 15.81
C SER A 105 -20.00 14.13 15.15
N GLN A 106 -20.90 14.94 14.58
CA GLN A 106 -20.61 16.22 13.94
C GLN A 106 -20.94 17.32 14.97
N ASP A 107 -19.99 17.65 15.84
CA ASP A 107 -20.19 18.74 16.79
C ASP A 107 -20.24 20.07 16.02
N LEU A 108 -21.42 20.68 15.96
CA LEU A 108 -21.72 21.96 15.27
C LEU A 108 -21.01 23.19 15.90
N HIS A 109 -20.21 23.01 16.95
CA HIS A 109 -19.71 24.11 17.78
C HIS A 109 -18.27 24.57 17.50
N ASP A 110 -17.48 23.84 16.73
CA ASP A 110 -16.15 24.31 16.30
C ASP A 110 -16.22 24.77 14.84
N GLY A 111 -16.03 26.07 14.62
CA GLY A 111 -15.96 26.72 13.30
C GLY A 111 -14.74 26.28 12.49
N VAL A 112 -14.68 25.01 12.13
CA VAL A 112 -13.72 24.50 11.15
C VAL A 112 -14.30 24.83 9.78
N GLU A 113 -13.70 25.79 9.07
CA GLU A 113 -14.03 26.05 7.67
C GLU A 113 -13.84 24.76 6.86
N GLU A 114 -14.95 24.27 6.33
CA GLU A 114 -15.07 23.02 5.60
C GLU A 114 -14.53 23.25 4.17
N ALA A 115 -13.30 22.81 3.91
CA ALA A 115 -12.77 22.76 2.53
C ALA A 115 -13.41 21.60 1.75
N GLY A 116 -14.64 21.83 1.28
CA GLY A 116 -15.36 21.03 0.28
C GLY A 116 -16.29 19.97 0.86
N ALA A 117 -17.36 20.45 1.51
CA ALA A 117 -18.47 19.69 2.05
C ALA A 117 -19.17 18.79 1.01
N LEU A 118 -19.32 17.51 1.32
CA LEU A 118 -20.27 16.63 0.64
C LEU A 118 -21.67 16.83 1.23
N GLN A 119 -22.63 17.26 0.41
CA GLN A 119 -24.04 17.30 0.82
C GLN A 119 -24.56 15.86 1.04
N LYS A 120 -25.21 15.64 2.19
CA LYS A 120 -25.80 14.35 2.59
C LYS A 120 -26.87 13.89 1.60
N ASN A 121 -26.72 12.70 1.03
CA ASN A 121 -27.86 11.91 0.57
C ASN A 121 -28.47 11.18 1.78
N HIS A 122 -29.56 11.73 2.33
CA HIS A 122 -30.41 10.99 3.26
C HIS A 122 -31.21 9.92 2.49
N ALA A 123 -30.82 8.65 2.61
CA ALA A 123 -31.71 7.54 2.28
C ALA A 123 -32.70 7.35 3.44
N SER A 124 -33.82 8.06 3.41
CA SER A 124 -34.96 7.80 4.28
C SER A 124 -35.67 6.52 3.83
N VAL A 125 -35.71 5.53 4.71
CA VAL A 125 -36.61 4.37 4.61
C VAL A 125 -38.06 4.89 4.69
N THR A 126 -38.81 4.84 3.59
CA THR A 126 -40.28 4.94 3.64
C THR A 126 -40.95 4.12 2.55
N SER A 127 -41.97 3.40 2.99
CA SER A 127 -42.89 2.51 2.27
C SER A 127 -43.56 3.16 1.06
N ALA A 128 -43.62 2.38 -0.03
CA ALA A 128 -44.37 2.72 -1.24
C ALA A 128 -45.89 2.80 -0.99
N ASN A 129 -46.50 3.90 -1.45
CA ASN A 129 -47.84 3.91 -2.01
C ASN A 129 -48.02 5.08 -3.00
N SER A 130 -48.29 4.70 -4.25
CA SER A 130 -49.22 5.30 -5.23
C SER A 130 -49.06 6.74 -5.77
N THR A 131 -48.98 6.78 -7.12
CA THR A 131 -49.69 7.62 -8.12
C THR A 131 -49.21 9.04 -8.50
N GLU A 132 -48.88 9.11 -9.81
CA GLU A 132 -49.28 10.10 -10.84
C GLU A 132 -48.77 11.55 -10.88
N ALA A 133 -48.06 11.81 -12.00
CA ALA A 133 -48.25 12.89 -12.99
C ALA A 133 -47.85 14.34 -12.68
N GLY A 134 -47.17 14.96 -13.67
CA GLY A 134 -47.30 16.39 -13.97
C GLY A 134 -46.03 17.12 -14.38
N ASP A 135 -45.88 17.36 -15.68
CA ASP A 135 -44.96 18.30 -16.33
C ASP A 135 -44.88 19.69 -15.65
N SER A 136 -43.71 20.34 -15.73
CA SER A 136 -43.52 21.52 -16.60
C SER A 136 -42.26 22.30 -16.24
N ALA A 137 -41.48 22.58 -17.27
CA ALA A 137 -40.33 23.47 -17.34
C ALA A 137 -40.64 24.92 -16.92
N CYS A 138 -39.62 25.64 -16.44
CA CYS A 138 -39.21 26.96 -16.93
C CYS A 138 -37.91 27.45 -16.26
N LEU A 139 -36.84 27.57 -17.06
CA LEU A 139 -35.85 28.66 -17.01
C LEU A 139 -36.57 29.97 -17.41
N PRO A 140 -36.11 31.20 -17.08
CA PRO A 140 -34.75 31.73 -17.30
C PRO A 140 -34.32 32.71 -16.16
N THR A 141 -33.23 33.49 -16.14
CA THR A 141 -32.45 34.20 -17.18
C THR A 141 -31.20 34.76 -16.48
N GLU A 142 -30.15 34.94 -17.26
CA GLU A 142 -28.89 35.63 -16.96
C GLU A 142 -29.10 37.09 -16.53
N ASP A 143 -28.26 37.61 -15.63
CA ASP A 143 -27.57 38.89 -15.91
C ASP A 143 -26.34 39.14 -15.02
N GLU A 144 -25.44 39.91 -15.62
CA GLU A 144 -24.03 40.20 -15.36
C GLU A 144 -23.67 40.84 -13.99
N SER A 145 -22.43 40.62 -13.52
CA SER A 145 -21.38 41.66 -13.54
C SER A 145 -20.12 41.29 -12.76
N LEU A 146 -18.99 41.50 -13.43
CA LEU A 146 -17.61 41.40 -12.95
C LEU A 146 -17.31 42.42 -11.85
N SER A 147 -16.60 41.99 -10.80
CA SER A 147 -15.71 42.88 -10.06
C SER A 147 -14.38 42.19 -9.75
N THR A 148 -13.35 42.74 -10.37
CA THR A 148 -11.93 42.51 -10.15
C THR A 148 -11.53 43.02 -8.77
N MET A 149 -10.94 42.14 -7.95
CA MET A 149 -10.13 42.54 -6.80
C MET A 149 -8.82 41.75 -6.84
N SER A 150 -7.80 42.42 -7.36
CA SER A 150 -6.39 42.10 -7.22
C SER A 150 -5.95 42.25 -5.77
N CYS A 151 -5.34 41.21 -5.20
CA CYS A 151 -4.61 41.30 -3.95
C CYS A 151 -3.17 40.83 -4.15
N GLU A 152 -2.28 41.79 -3.96
CA GLU A 152 -0.83 41.71 -4.05
C GLU A 152 -0.23 40.87 -2.91
N MET A 153 0.90 40.24 -3.24
CA MET A 153 1.80 39.57 -2.30
C MET A 153 2.46 40.56 -1.34
N PRO A 154 2.55 40.26 -0.03
CA PRO A 154 3.53 40.90 0.84
C PRO A 154 4.84 40.11 0.80
N THR A 155 5.88 40.79 0.33
CA THR A 155 7.29 40.47 0.58
C THR A 155 7.64 40.85 2.02
N GLY A 156 8.48 40.06 2.70
CA GLY A 156 8.96 40.46 4.03
C GLY A 156 9.73 39.42 4.85
N GLN A 157 11.00 39.21 4.50
CA GLN A 157 12.16 39.12 5.39
C GLN A 157 12.39 37.92 6.34
N THR A 158 13.60 37.38 6.19
CA THR A 158 14.41 36.51 7.05
C THR A 158 14.50 37.00 8.51
N PRO A 159 14.74 36.07 9.45
CA PRO A 159 16.04 36.15 10.13
C PRO A 159 16.73 34.79 10.34
N SER A 160 18.03 34.83 10.14
CA SER A 160 19.07 33.91 10.56
C SER A 160 19.23 33.84 12.09
N SER A 161 19.48 32.65 12.64
CA SER A 161 20.46 32.44 13.73
C SER A 161 20.52 30.95 14.11
N ASP A 162 21.69 30.34 13.93
CA ASP A 162 22.17 29.17 14.68
C ASP A 162 22.20 29.46 16.19
N PRO A 163 22.23 28.41 17.05
CA PRO A 163 23.54 28.04 17.57
C PRO A 163 23.77 26.52 17.74
N GLU A 164 24.98 26.11 17.37
CA GLU A 164 25.68 24.95 17.91
C GLU A 164 25.89 25.09 19.43
N HIS A 165 25.74 24.01 20.20
CA HIS A 165 26.71 23.71 21.25
C HIS A 165 26.66 22.24 21.67
N ALA A 166 27.84 21.62 21.58
CA ALA A 166 28.19 20.29 22.04
C ALA A 166 28.05 20.14 23.57
N LEU A 167 27.69 18.93 24.00
CA LEU A 167 27.84 18.48 25.38
C LEU A 167 29.03 17.53 25.45
N GLU A 168 30.14 18.04 25.97
CA GLU A 168 31.25 17.23 26.47
C GLU A 168 30.97 16.79 27.91
N VAL A 169 31.32 15.54 28.14
CA VAL A 169 31.38 14.83 29.42
C VAL A 169 32.61 15.31 30.19
N ASN A 170 32.49 15.46 31.51
CA ASN A 170 33.60 15.17 32.41
C ASN A 170 33.09 14.66 33.76
N ASP A 171 33.69 13.54 34.13
CA ASP A 171 33.57 12.77 35.36
C ASP A 171 33.94 13.57 36.62
N VAL A 172 33.52 13.07 37.79
CA VAL A 172 34.43 12.47 38.80
C VAL A 172 33.62 11.92 39.98
N ASP A 173 33.75 10.60 40.13
CA ASP A 173 33.86 9.77 41.35
C ASP A 173 33.33 10.29 42.69
N THR A 174 32.54 9.47 43.39
CA THR A 174 33.12 8.53 44.39
C THR A 174 32.09 7.53 44.93
N THR A 175 32.35 6.25 44.62
CA THR A 175 32.29 5.05 45.48
C THR A 175 31.51 5.08 46.81
N GLY A 176 30.66 4.06 47.01
CA GLY A 176 30.24 3.65 48.35
C GLY A 176 29.12 2.62 48.40
N GLU A 177 29.40 1.37 48.00
CA GLU A 177 28.56 0.22 48.33
C GLU A 177 28.44 0.04 49.86
N LYS A 178 27.24 -0.32 50.35
CA LYS A 178 27.02 -1.36 51.38
C LYS A 178 25.53 -1.61 51.64
N GLU A 179 25.06 -2.71 51.06
CA GLU A 179 24.27 -3.82 51.63
C GLU A 179 23.49 -3.66 52.96
N ASN A 180 22.25 -4.19 52.91
CA ASN A 180 21.51 -5.03 53.88
C ASN A 180 21.20 -4.42 55.28
N HIS A 181 20.02 -4.57 55.88
CA HIS A 181 19.15 -5.74 56.00
C HIS A 181 17.80 -5.31 56.62
N CYS A 182 16.78 -6.13 56.41
CA CYS A 182 15.48 -6.10 57.08
C CYS A 182 15.58 -6.10 58.60
N ASP A 183 14.58 -5.55 59.30
CA ASP A 183 13.77 -6.36 60.20
C ASP A 183 12.45 -5.72 60.63
N ASP A 184 11.56 -6.66 60.92
CA ASP A 184 10.12 -6.65 61.10
C ASP A 184 9.66 -6.17 62.50
N LYS A 185 8.33 -6.00 62.62
CA LYS A 185 7.48 -6.12 63.84
C LYS A 185 6.95 -4.88 64.60
N THR A 186 5.65 -4.67 64.33
CA THR A 186 4.51 -4.90 65.25
C THR A 186 4.15 -3.82 66.27
N CYS A 187 3.03 -3.16 65.96
CA CYS A 187 1.80 -2.95 66.74
C CYS A 187 1.87 -2.78 68.27
N VAL A 188 1.15 -1.78 68.81
CA VAL A 188 -0.11 -1.95 69.58
C VAL A 188 -0.61 -0.58 70.07
N ALA A 189 -1.95 -0.45 70.05
CA ALA A 189 -2.76 0.71 70.38
C ALA A 189 -3.12 0.84 71.88
N SER A 190 -3.60 2.02 72.27
CA SER A 190 -4.48 2.29 73.43
C SER A 190 -5.16 3.67 73.18
N THR A 191 -6.44 3.74 72.80
CA THR A 191 -7.66 3.94 73.66
C THR A 191 -7.56 5.19 74.55
N SER A 192 -8.50 6.12 74.67
CA SER A 192 -9.86 6.39 74.17
C SER A 192 -10.32 7.66 74.92
N GLU A 193 -11.10 8.58 74.34
CA GLU A 193 -12.09 9.40 75.08
C GLU A 193 -12.98 10.26 74.15
N GLU A 194 -14.27 9.90 74.21
CA GLU A 194 -15.57 10.58 74.05
C GLU A 194 -15.77 11.92 73.28
N GLU A 195 -16.65 11.80 72.28
CA GLU A 195 -17.77 12.65 71.81
C GLU A 195 -17.77 14.18 72.00
N THR A 196 -17.95 14.91 70.88
CA THR A 196 -19.16 15.76 70.66
C THR A 196 -19.27 16.19 69.19
N ASN A 197 -20.49 16.08 68.66
CA ASN A 197 -20.91 16.46 67.30
C ASN A 197 -20.88 17.99 67.08
N GLU A 198 -20.41 18.43 65.90
CA GLU A 198 -21.00 19.55 65.16
C GLU A 198 -20.73 19.43 63.65
N ASN A 199 -21.80 19.58 62.85
CA ASN A 199 -21.89 19.33 61.41
C ASN A 199 -21.24 20.44 60.56
N VAL A 200 -20.42 20.07 59.56
CA VAL A 200 -20.26 20.79 58.28
C VAL A 200 -19.95 19.75 57.18
N PRO A 201 -20.63 19.76 56.02
CA PRO A 201 -20.51 18.68 55.03
C PRO A 201 -19.22 18.80 54.21
N THR A 202 -18.42 17.73 54.21
CA THR A 202 -17.27 17.55 53.33
C THR A 202 -17.78 17.19 51.94
N VAL A 203 -17.35 17.97 50.94
CA VAL A 203 -17.53 17.68 49.52
C VAL A 203 -16.89 16.32 49.23
N GLU A 204 -17.69 15.35 48.82
CA GLU A 204 -17.18 14.10 48.24
C GLU A 204 -16.55 14.45 46.89
N ASP A 205 -15.23 14.37 46.81
CA ASP A 205 -14.47 14.27 45.57
C ASP A 205 -14.93 13.01 44.84
N ILE A 206 -15.89 13.16 43.93
CA ILE A 206 -16.10 12.19 42.85
C ILE A 206 -14.88 12.33 41.95
N ALA A 207 -13.91 11.44 42.14
CA ALA A 207 -12.84 11.22 41.19
C ALA A 207 -13.48 10.92 39.82
N GLU A 208 -13.47 11.91 38.93
CA GLU A 208 -13.81 11.73 37.53
C GLU A 208 -12.90 10.64 36.97
N GLN A 209 -13.48 9.47 36.66
CA GLN A 209 -12.82 8.50 35.80
C GLN A 209 -12.49 9.17 34.46
N PRO A 210 -11.36 8.85 33.82
CA PRO A 210 -10.98 9.47 32.56
C PRO A 210 -12.02 9.11 31.51
N LYS A 211 -12.85 10.09 31.11
CA LYS A 211 -13.79 9.95 29.99
C LYS A 211 -13.00 9.45 28.78
N GLN A 212 -13.35 8.27 28.29
CA GLN A 212 -12.79 7.69 27.07
C GLN A 212 -12.95 8.74 25.96
N ASN A 213 -11.83 9.27 25.45
CA ASN A 213 -11.84 10.39 24.49
C ASN A 213 -12.60 9.97 23.23
N ARG A 214 -13.84 10.43 23.12
CA ARG A 214 -14.77 10.16 22.02
C ARG A 214 -14.24 10.81 20.75
N ILE A 215 -14.00 10.01 19.71
CA ILE A 215 -13.47 10.50 18.43
C ILE A 215 -14.60 11.11 17.60
N THR A 216 -14.46 12.40 17.27
CA THR A 216 -15.45 13.15 16.47
C THR A 216 -14.97 13.35 15.04
N TYR A 217 -15.89 13.68 14.13
CA TYR A 217 -15.50 13.96 12.74
C TYR A 217 -14.55 15.17 12.65
N SER A 218 -14.78 16.21 13.46
CA SER A 218 -13.91 17.39 13.53
C SER A 218 -12.48 17.04 13.94
N GLN A 219 -12.29 16.05 14.82
CA GLN A 219 -10.96 15.55 15.18
C GLN A 219 -10.30 14.80 14.03
N ILE A 220 -11.05 13.97 13.27
CA ILE A 220 -10.53 13.28 12.08
C ILE A 220 -10.07 14.30 11.04
N ILE A 221 -10.83 15.37 10.81
CA ILE A 221 -10.46 16.46 9.90
C ILE A 221 -9.19 17.16 10.38
N LYS A 222 -9.13 17.53 11.66
CA LYS A 222 -7.97 18.23 12.27
C LYS A 222 -6.68 17.41 12.16
N GLU A 223 -6.76 16.10 12.42
CA GLU A 223 -5.63 15.17 12.31
C GLU A 223 -5.50 14.56 10.90
N GLY A 224 -6.18 15.11 9.88
CA GLY A 224 -6.29 14.52 8.55
C GLY A 224 -4.96 14.23 7.84
N ARG A 225 -3.88 14.94 8.19
CA ARG A 225 -2.51 14.69 7.67
C ARG A 225 -1.83 13.45 8.26
N ARG A 226 -2.37 12.88 9.35
CA ARG A 226 -1.89 11.62 9.94
C ARG A 226 -2.42 10.40 9.22
N PHE A 227 -3.37 10.61 8.32
CA PHE A 227 -3.89 9.56 7.47
C PHE A 227 -3.06 9.46 6.19
N ASN A 228 -2.82 8.22 5.76
CA ASN A 228 -2.33 7.89 4.43
C ASN A 228 -3.17 6.72 3.95
N ILE A 229 -4.27 7.04 3.28
CA ILE A 229 -5.34 6.11 2.94
C ILE A 229 -5.07 5.56 1.55
N ASP A 230 -4.71 4.29 1.48
CA ASP A 230 -4.43 3.60 0.23
C ASP A 230 -5.71 3.29 -0.55
N LEU A 231 -5.71 3.61 -1.85
CA LEU A 231 -6.73 3.10 -2.76
C LEU A 231 -6.60 1.57 -2.94
N VAL A 232 -5.37 1.06 -2.96
CA VAL A 232 -5.04 -0.36 -3.09
C VAL A 232 -4.73 -0.99 -1.74
N SER A 233 -5.45 -2.05 -1.38
CA SER A 233 -5.16 -2.83 -0.16
C SER A 233 -4.45 -4.13 -0.51
N LYS A 234 -3.13 -4.08 -0.38
CA LYS A 234 -2.21 -5.20 -0.61
C LYS A 234 -1.21 -5.29 0.53
N VAL A 235 -0.49 -6.40 0.58
CA VAL A 235 0.62 -6.64 1.51
C VAL A 235 1.84 -7.10 0.73
N LEU A 236 3.01 -6.98 1.35
CA LEU A 236 4.24 -7.47 0.77
C LEU A 236 4.58 -8.84 1.37
N TYR A 237 4.65 -9.88 0.55
CA TYR A 237 5.23 -11.15 1.00
C TYR A 237 6.69 -10.95 1.37
N SER A 238 7.15 -11.62 2.44
CA SER A 238 8.55 -11.53 2.88
C SER A 238 9.50 -12.14 1.84
N ARG A 239 9.03 -13.07 0.99
CA ARG A 239 9.72 -13.59 -0.20
C ARG A 239 8.75 -13.51 -1.38
N GLY A 240 9.19 -12.94 -2.49
CA GLY A 240 8.32 -12.68 -3.63
C GLY A 240 8.92 -11.63 -4.55
N LEU A 241 8.31 -11.47 -5.72
CA LEU A 241 8.91 -10.69 -6.81
C LEU A 241 9.21 -9.24 -6.41
N LEU A 242 8.27 -8.58 -5.72
CA LEU A 242 8.45 -7.18 -5.33
C LEU A 242 9.51 -7.00 -4.25
N ILE A 243 9.51 -7.80 -3.18
CA ILE A 243 10.52 -7.65 -2.11
C ILE A 243 11.91 -7.97 -2.63
N ASP A 244 12.04 -8.99 -3.48
CA ASP A 244 13.32 -9.35 -4.08
C ASP A 244 13.80 -8.26 -5.04
N LEU A 245 12.90 -7.64 -5.81
CA LEU A 245 13.19 -6.48 -6.65
C LEU A 245 13.61 -5.25 -5.84
N LEU A 246 12.91 -4.93 -4.74
CA LEU A 246 13.23 -3.81 -3.85
C LEU A 246 14.64 -3.94 -3.23
N ILE A 247 15.02 -5.17 -2.85
CA ILE A 247 16.35 -5.48 -2.33
C ILE A 247 17.39 -5.40 -3.46
N LYS A 248 17.16 -6.11 -4.57
CA LYS A 248 18.09 -6.17 -5.72
C LYS A 248 18.43 -4.78 -6.27
N SER A 249 17.43 -3.92 -6.41
CA SER A 249 17.57 -2.57 -6.98
C SER A 249 18.03 -1.51 -5.97
N ASN A 250 18.19 -1.88 -4.68
CA ASN A 250 18.43 -0.95 -3.58
C ASN A 250 17.34 0.15 -3.40
N VAL A 251 16.16 -0.04 -3.98
CA VAL A 251 14.97 0.82 -3.79
C VAL A 251 14.40 0.68 -2.38
N SER A 252 14.65 -0.47 -1.73
CA SER A 252 14.31 -0.70 -0.32
C SER A 252 14.84 0.37 0.65
N ARG A 253 15.86 1.16 0.29
CA ARG A 253 16.36 2.28 1.12
C ARG A 253 15.40 3.46 1.21
N TYR A 254 14.40 3.53 0.34
CA TYR A 254 13.44 4.64 0.29
C TYR A 254 12.18 4.40 1.12
N ALA A 255 11.99 3.19 1.67
CA ALA A 255 10.83 2.84 2.47
C ALA A 255 11.20 1.99 3.67
N GLU A 256 10.43 2.14 4.74
CA GLU A 256 10.49 1.26 5.90
C GLU A 256 9.27 0.35 5.94
N PHE A 257 9.37 -0.79 6.63
CA PHE A 257 8.31 -1.79 6.67
C PHE A 257 8.01 -2.22 8.10
N LYS A 258 6.74 -2.51 8.36
CA LYS A 258 6.26 -3.11 9.59
C LYS A 258 5.75 -4.53 9.33
N ASN A 259 6.03 -5.44 10.25
CA ASN A 259 5.52 -6.81 10.19
C ASN A 259 4.01 -6.83 10.39
N ILE A 260 3.32 -7.64 9.58
CA ILE A 260 1.97 -8.07 9.94
C ILE A 260 2.10 -9.08 11.07
N THR A 261 1.40 -8.85 12.17
CA THR A 261 1.60 -9.63 13.41
C THR A 261 0.58 -10.74 13.58
N ARG A 262 -0.59 -10.61 12.93
CA ARG A 262 -1.72 -11.52 13.13
C ARG A 262 -2.35 -11.93 11.81
N ILE A 263 -2.66 -13.22 11.69
CA ILE A 263 -3.55 -13.77 10.69
C ILE A 263 -4.79 -14.24 11.42
N LEU A 264 -5.95 -13.77 10.96
CA LEU A 264 -7.23 -13.98 11.58
C LEU A 264 -8.15 -14.75 10.61
N ALA A 265 -9.10 -15.46 11.18
CA ALA A 265 -10.16 -16.16 10.47
C ALA A 265 -11.52 -15.76 11.03
N PHE A 266 -12.55 -15.74 10.18
CA PHE A 266 -13.93 -15.49 10.60
C PHE A 266 -14.76 -16.77 10.51
N ARG A 267 -15.11 -17.34 11.67
CA ARG A 267 -15.86 -18.60 11.73
C ARG A 267 -16.94 -18.53 12.81
N GLU A 268 -18.13 -19.03 12.47
CA GLU A 268 -19.27 -19.13 13.40
C GLU A 268 -19.59 -17.78 14.08
N GLY A 269 -19.42 -16.68 13.34
CA GLY A 269 -19.68 -15.31 13.83
C GLY A 269 -18.55 -14.71 14.66
N ARG A 270 -17.42 -15.39 14.84
CA ARG A 270 -16.30 -14.95 15.69
C ARG A 270 -15.02 -14.76 14.89
N VAL A 271 -14.24 -13.76 15.29
CA VAL A 271 -12.89 -13.51 14.79
C VAL A 271 -11.90 -14.24 15.69
N GLU A 272 -11.06 -15.07 15.10
CA GLU A 272 -10.08 -15.89 15.84
C GLU A 272 -8.70 -15.79 15.20
N GLN A 273 -7.65 -15.83 16.03
CA GLN A 273 -6.27 -15.83 15.54
C GLN A 273 -5.85 -17.23 15.07
N VAL A 274 -5.35 -17.29 13.85
CA VAL A 274 -4.86 -18.53 13.22
C VAL A 274 -3.40 -18.76 13.63
N PRO A 275 -3.05 -19.96 14.12
CA PRO A 275 -1.66 -20.31 14.41
C PRO A 275 -0.77 -20.26 13.17
N CYS A 276 0.29 -19.46 13.19
CA CYS A 276 1.15 -19.21 12.02
C CYS A 276 2.50 -19.95 12.11
N SER A 277 2.96 -20.29 13.32
CA SER A 277 4.22 -21.01 13.53
C SER A 277 4.00 -22.39 14.15
N ARG A 278 5.03 -23.24 14.11
CA ARG A 278 5.04 -24.52 14.85
C ARG A 278 4.77 -24.31 16.34
N ALA A 279 5.32 -23.24 16.92
CA ALA A 279 5.10 -22.87 18.31
C ALA A 279 3.63 -22.47 18.56
N ASP A 280 3.03 -21.70 17.65
CA ASP A 280 1.62 -21.31 17.76
C ASP A 280 0.69 -22.52 17.63
N VAL A 281 0.97 -23.43 16.68
CA VAL A 281 0.20 -24.66 16.51
C VAL A 281 0.29 -25.50 17.77
N PHE A 282 1.48 -25.60 18.39
CA PHE A 282 1.67 -26.31 19.64
C PHE A 282 0.89 -25.66 20.80
N ASN A 283 0.90 -24.34 20.92
CA ASN A 283 0.23 -23.58 21.97
C ASN A 283 -1.29 -23.41 21.76
N SER A 284 -1.78 -23.66 20.54
CA SER A 284 -3.20 -23.47 20.21
C SER A 284 -4.11 -24.34 21.08
N LYS A 285 -5.11 -23.70 21.70
CA LYS A 285 -6.17 -24.38 22.46
C LYS A 285 -7.36 -24.77 21.57
N GLN A 286 -7.43 -24.23 20.36
CA GLN A 286 -8.52 -24.46 19.40
C GLN A 286 -8.33 -25.77 18.61
N LEU A 287 -7.08 -26.25 18.50
CA LEU A 287 -6.76 -27.48 17.78
C LEU A 287 -6.55 -28.64 18.75
N SER A 288 -7.19 -29.78 18.47
CA SER A 288 -6.91 -31.02 19.19
C SER A 288 -5.50 -31.55 18.88
N MET A 289 -4.93 -32.41 19.74
CA MET A 289 -3.63 -33.05 19.47
C MET A 289 -3.61 -33.87 18.17
N VAL A 290 -4.76 -34.39 17.75
CA VAL A 290 -4.89 -35.13 16.48
C VAL A 290 -4.83 -34.16 15.31
N GLU A 291 -5.58 -33.06 15.37
CA GLU A 291 -5.57 -32.02 14.33
C GLU A 291 -4.19 -31.37 14.18
N LYS A 292 -3.50 -31.08 15.29
CA LYS A 292 -2.12 -30.55 15.24
C LYS A 292 -1.18 -31.47 14.45
N ARG A 293 -1.28 -32.79 14.64
CA ARG A 293 -0.47 -33.77 13.89
C ARG A 293 -0.87 -33.84 12.42
N MET A 294 -2.16 -33.81 12.12
CA MET A 294 -2.69 -33.81 10.75
C MET A 294 -2.22 -32.57 9.98
N LEU A 295 -2.35 -31.39 10.59
CA LEU A 295 -1.93 -30.12 10.02
C LEU A 295 -0.42 -30.12 9.76
N MET A 296 0.40 -30.44 10.76
CA MET A 296 1.85 -30.45 10.59
C MET A 296 2.30 -31.43 9.51
N LYS A 297 1.70 -32.62 9.44
CA LYS A 297 2.00 -33.59 8.38
C LYS A 297 1.68 -33.02 6.99
N PHE A 298 0.51 -32.39 6.85
CA PHE A 298 0.08 -31.83 5.58
C PHE A 298 0.94 -30.62 5.16
N LEU A 299 1.27 -29.71 6.09
CA LEU A 299 2.13 -28.56 5.80
C LEU A 299 3.56 -28.99 5.42
N THR A 300 4.11 -30.04 6.04
CA THR A 300 5.39 -30.62 5.62
C THR A 300 5.30 -31.14 4.18
N PHE A 301 4.24 -31.88 3.84
CA PHE A 301 4.01 -32.30 2.45
C PHE A 301 3.93 -31.10 1.50
N CYS A 302 3.21 -30.03 1.86
CA CYS A 302 3.10 -28.84 1.00
C CYS A 302 4.42 -28.12 0.77
N MET A 303 5.40 -28.21 1.68
CA MET A 303 6.73 -27.61 1.45
C MET A 303 7.50 -28.31 0.32
N GLU A 304 7.31 -29.62 0.20
CA GLU A 304 8.05 -30.52 -0.69
C GLU A 304 7.12 -31.19 -1.72
N TYR A 305 5.94 -30.61 -2.00
CA TYR A 305 4.91 -31.28 -2.79
C TYR A 305 5.39 -31.69 -4.19
N GLU A 306 6.31 -30.92 -4.77
CA GLU A 306 6.91 -31.18 -6.09
C GLU A 306 7.71 -32.49 -6.13
N GLU A 307 8.22 -32.97 -4.99
CA GLU A 307 8.92 -34.25 -4.85
C GLU A 307 7.96 -35.44 -4.69
N HIS A 308 6.67 -35.16 -4.50
CA HIS A 308 5.62 -36.13 -4.18
C HIS A 308 4.46 -36.08 -5.20
N LEU A 309 4.81 -36.07 -6.49
CA LEU A 309 3.86 -36.04 -7.61
C LEU A 309 2.75 -37.10 -7.47
N ASP A 310 3.09 -38.32 -7.06
CA ASP A 310 2.15 -39.43 -6.93
C ASP A 310 1.02 -39.17 -5.92
N GLU A 311 1.18 -38.20 -4.99
CA GLU A 311 0.16 -37.88 -3.97
C GLU A 311 -0.95 -36.93 -4.46
N TYR A 312 -0.73 -36.20 -5.56
CA TYR A 312 -1.71 -35.21 -6.06
C TYR A 312 -1.94 -35.24 -7.58
N LYS A 313 -1.18 -36.02 -8.34
CA LYS A 313 -1.25 -36.10 -9.82
C LYS A 313 -2.66 -36.41 -10.35
N ASP A 314 -3.38 -37.32 -9.69
CA ASP A 314 -4.75 -37.67 -10.08
C ASP A 314 -5.77 -36.55 -9.81
N TYR A 315 -5.36 -35.51 -9.07
CA TYR A 315 -6.18 -34.41 -8.61
C TYR A 315 -5.77 -33.05 -9.19
N GLU A 316 -4.86 -32.99 -10.17
CA GLU A 316 -4.37 -31.73 -10.73
C GLU A 316 -5.48 -30.83 -11.29
N LYS A 317 -6.52 -31.44 -11.86
CA LYS A 317 -7.61 -30.75 -12.57
C LYS A 317 -8.81 -30.40 -11.70
N ILE A 318 -8.87 -30.91 -10.46
CA ILE A 318 -9.95 -30.55 -9.53
C ILE A 318 -9.57 -29.29 -8.76
N THR A 319 -10.55 -28.72 -8.05
CA THR A 319 -10.31 -27.54 -7.22
C THR A 319 -9.48 -27.91 -5.99
N PHE A 320 -8.72 -26.95 -5.46
CA PHE A 320 -7.96 -27.17 -4.24
C PHE A 320 -8.88 -27.49 -3.04
N SER A 321 -10.07 -26.89 -2.95
CA SER A 321 -11.07 -27.22 -1.93
C SER A 321 -11.50 -28.69 -1.99
N GLU A 322 -11.75 -29.22 -3.19
CA GLU A 322 -12.09 -30.63 -3.37
C GLU A 322 -10.91 -31.56 -3.05
N TYR A 323 -9.70 -31.17 -3.44
CA TYR A 323 -8.49 -31.91 -3.06
C TYR A 323 -8.31 -31.99 -1.55
N LEU A 324 -8.49 -30.88 -0.82
CA LEU A 324 -8.40 -30.88 0.65
C LEU A 324 -9.41 -31.83 1.32
N LYS A 325 -10.56 -32.09 0.69
CA LYS A 325 -11.56 -33.05 1.17
C LYS A 325 -11.13 -34.51 0.98
N THR A 326 -10.26 -34.81 0.02
CA THR A 326 -9.69 -36.16 -0.15
C THR A 326 -8.53 -36.43 0.81
N GLN A 327 -7.95 -35.37 1.38
CA GLN A 327 -6.86 -35.45 2.34
C GLN A 327 -7.34 -35.85 3.74
N LYS A 328 -6.41 -36.37 4.55
CA LYS A 328 -6.63 -36.69 5.97
C LYS A 328 -6.64 -35.42 6.82
N LEU A 329 -7.58 -34.51 6.55
CA LEU A 329 -7.80 -33.24 7.24
C LEU A 329 -9.24 -33.18 7.75
N THR A 330 -9.45 -32.59 8.93
CA THR A 330 -10.81 -32.28 9.42
C THR A 330 -11.36 -31.07 8.65
N PRO A 331 -12.70 -30.87 8.59
CA PRO A 331 -13.28 -29.68 7.96
C PRO A 331 -12.71 -28.37 8.52
N ASN A 332 -12.38 -28.35 9.80
CA ASN A 332 -11.70 -27.24 10.47
C ASN A 332 -10.31 -26.93 9.86
N LEU A 333 -9.49 -27.95 9.66
CA LEU A 333 -8.16 -27.78 9.06
C LEU A 333 -8.24 -27.44 7.58
N GLN A 334 -9.19 -28.03 6.84
CA GLN A 334 -9.43 -27.69 5.44
C GLN A 334 -9.75 -26.20 5.29
N TYR A 335 -10.61 -25.68 6.15
CA TYR A 335 -10.95 -24.26 6.23
C TYR A 335 -9.72 -23.38 6.47
N PHE A 336 -8.88 -23.69 7.47
CA PHE A 336 -7.69 -22.89 7.76
C PHE A 336 -6.67 -22.92 6.63
N VAL A 337 -6.42 -24.09 6.06
CA VAL A 337 -5.48 -24.24 4.94
C VAL A 337 -5.98 -23.43 3.74
N LEU A 338 -7.25 -23.52 3.39
CA LEU A 338 -7.81 -22.83 2.23
C LEU A 338 -7.85 -21.31 2.41
N HIS A 339 -8.43 -20.83 3.52
CA HIS A 339 -8.77 -19.41 3.67
C HIS A 339 -7.72 -18.57 4.42
N SER A 340 -6.86 -19.20 5.23
CA SER A 340 -5.88 -18.47 6.05
C SER A 340 -4.43 -18.67 5.59
N ILE A 341 -4.11 -19.81 4.98
CA ILE A 341 -2.75 -20.13 4.51
C ILE A 341 -2.63 -19.93 2.99
N ALA A 342 -3.41 -20.68 2.21
CA ALA A 342 -3.39 -20.58 0.76
C ALA A 342 -4.02 -19.25 0.29
N MET A 343 -5.11 -18.82 0.93
CA MET A 343 -5.88 -17.61 0.58
C MET A 343 -6.28 -17.58 -0.90
N THR A 344 -6.65 -18.74 -1.43
CA THR A 344 -7.07 -18.95 -2.82
C THR A 344 -8.58 -19.05 -2.96
N SER A 345 -9.10 -18.89 -4.17
CA SER A 345 -10.53 -19.05 -4.45
C SER A 345 -10.95 -20.51 -4.29
N GLU A 346 -12.04 -20.75 -3.57
CA GLU A 346 -12.60 -22.09 -3.40
C GLU A 346 -13.04 -22.72 -4.73
N THR A 347 -13.59 -21.90 -5.64
CA THR A 347 -14.24 -22.37 -6.87
C THR A 347 -13.35 -22.26 -8.10
N ALA A 348 -12.36 -21.37 -8.10
CA ALA A 348 -11.56 -21.07 -9.29
C ALA A 348 -10.13 -21.65 -9.24
N SER A 349 -9.57 -21.91 -8.06
CA SER A 349 -8.16 -22.30 -7.94
C SER A 349 -7.98 -23.82 -8.07
N SER A 350 -7.07 -24.23 -8.94
CA SER A 350 -6.71 -25.64 -9.12
C SER A 350 -5.94 -26.17 -7.90
N THR A 351 -5.85 -27.49 -7.76
CA THR A 351 -5.01 -28.14 -6.74
C THR A 351 -3.57 -27.62 -6.75
N ILE A 352 -2.98 -27.44 -7.95
CA ILE A 352 -1.61 -26.95 -8.09
C ILE A 352 -1.49 -25.51 -7.59
N ASP A 353 -2.46 -24.65 -7.88
CA ASP A 353 -2.44 -23.25 -7.42
C ASP A 353 -2.49 -23.17 -5.90
N GLY A 354 -3.35 -23.97 -5.27
CA GLY A 354 -3.45 -24.04 -3.82
C GLY A 354 -2.18 -24.58 -3.14
N LEU A 355 -1.55 -25.61 -3.72
CA LEU A 355 -0.27 -26.15 -3.23
C LEU A 355 0.86 -25.12 -3.37
N LYS A 356 0.96 -24.42 -4.52
CA LYS A 356 1.93 -23.34 -4.73
C LYS A 356 1.74 -22.20 -3.74
N ALA A 357 0.50 -21.75 -3.53
CA ALA A 357 0.18 -20.68 -2.59
C ALA A 357 0.52 -21.09 -1.15
N THR A 358 0.19 -22.32 -0.75
CA THR A 358 0.52 -22.88 0.57
C THR A 358 2.03 -22.96 0.77
N LYS A 359 2.77 -23.51 -0.21
CA LYS A 359 4.24 -23.57 -0.18
C LYS A 359 4.85 -22.18 -0.05
N ASN A 360 4.40 -21.21 -0.85
CA ASN A 360 4.93 -19.85 -0.81
C ASN A 360 4.69 -19.19 0.55
N PHE A 361 3.48 -19.32 1.10
CA PHE A 361 3.15 -18.84 2.44
C PHE A 361 4.12 -19.39 3.49
N LEU A 362 4.32 -20.71 3.51
CA LEU A 362 5.20 -21.38 4.47
C LEU A 362 6.66 -20.97 4.30
N HIS A 363 7.13 -20.82 3.06
CA HIS A 363 8.50 -20.39 2.76
C HIS A 363 8.78 -18.94 3.23
N CYS A 364 7.75 -18.10 3.27
CA CYS A 364 7.83 -16.72 3.74
C CYS A 364 7.84 -16.58 5.28
N LEU A 365 7.34 -17.57 6.02
CA LEU A 365 7.27 -17.51 7.49
C LEU A 365 8.67 -17.38 8.11
N GLY A 366 8.79 -16.54 9.13
CA GLY A 366 10.02 -16.43 9.91
C GLY A 366 11.14 -15.59 9.29
N ARG A 367 11.00 -15.06 8.05
CA ARG A 367 12.06 -14.24 7.41
C ARG A 367 12.29 -12.92 8.16
N TYR A 368 11.21 -12.22 8.52
CA TYR A 368 11.26 -10.94 9.26
C TYR A 368 10.38 -10.91 10.51
N GLY A 369 9.44 -11.86 10.62
CA GLY A 369 8.46 -11.93 11.72
C GLY A 369 7.74 -13.28 11.74
N ASN A 370 6.74 -13.40 12.61
CA ASN A 370 5.96 -14.63 12.80
C ASN A 370 4.98 -14.94 11.66
N THR A 371 4.60 -13.94 10.86
CA THR A 371 3.75 -14.09 9.67
C THR A 371 4.58 -13.87 8.39
N PRO A 372 4.05 -14.21 7.20
CA PRO A 372 4.79 -14.09 5.96
C PRO A 372 4.72 -12.69 5.33
N PHE A 373 4.18 -11.69 6.02
CA PHE A 373 3.84 -10.40 5.41
C PHE A 373 4.48 -9.19 6.09
N LEU A 374 4.76 -8.19 5.25
CA LEU A 374 5.17 -6.85 5.59
C LEU A 374 4.17 -5.83 5.05
N PHE A 375 4.12 -4.67 5.68
CA PHE A 375 3.37 -3.51 5.22
C PHE A 375 4.30 -2.27 5.23
N PRO A 376 4.38 -1.50 4.13
CA PRO A 376 5.19 -0.28 4.08
C PRO A 376 4.65 0.78 5.03
N LEU A 377 5.52 1.43 5.79
CA LEU A 377 5.14 2.62 6.56
C LEU A 377 4.65 3.71 5.59
N TYR A 378 3.65 4.47 6.02
CA TYR A 378 2.94 5.48 5.22
C TYR A 378 2.08 4.93 4.05
N GLY A 379 1.95 3.61 3.92
CA GLY A 379 1.02 2.97 2.99
C GLY A 379 1.65 2.49 1.70
N GLN A 380 0.86 1.77 0.91
CA GLN A 380 1.26 1.19 -0.39
C GLN A 380 1.60 2.27 -1.43
N GLY A 381 1.02 3.48 -1.30
CA GLY A 381 1.29 4.62 -2.18
C GLY A 381 2.75 5.09 -2.21
N GLU A 382 3.59 4.66 -1.27
CA GLU A 382 5.04 4.93 -1.28
C GLU A 382 5.79 4.10 -2.33
N LEU A 383 5.29 2.91 -2.68
CA LEU A 383 6.01 1.99 -3.56
C LEU A 383 6.23 2.55 -4.98
N PRO A 384 5.20 3.10 -5.68
CA PRO A 384 5.42 3.77 -6.96
C PRO A 384 6.43 4.92 -6.86
N GLN A 385 6.37 5.72 -5.80
CA GLN A 385 7.28 6.85 -5.57
C GLN A 385 8.73 6.39 -5.38
N CYS A 386 8.96 5.27 -4.68
CA CYS A 386 10.28 4.70 -4.50
C CYS A 386 10.94 4.35 -5.84
N PHE A 387 10.20 3.73 -6.77
CA PHE A 387 10.69 3.44 -8.11
C PHE A 387 10.80 4.71 -8.97
N CYS A 388 9.87 5.66 -8.84
CA CYS A 388 9.99 6.95 -9.52
C CYS A 388 11.27 7.69 -9.14
N ARG A 389 11.65 7.63 -7.86
CA ARG A 389 12.91 8.19 -7.37
C ARG A 389 14.12 7.49 -8.00
N MET A 390 14.09 6.15 -8.13
CA MET A 390 15.16 5.42 -8.83
C MET A 390 15.29 5.90 -10.28
N CYS A 391 14.19 6.03 -11.02
CA CYS A 391 14.21 6.56 -12.38
C CYS A 391 14.80 7.98 -12.42
N ALA A 392 14.39 8.88 -11.53
CA ALA A 392 14.91 10.26 -11.49
C ALA A 392 16.43 10.31 -11.21
N VAL A 393 16.93 9.46 -10.30
CA VAL A 393 18.36 9.36 -9.97
C VAL A 393 19.21 8.98 -11.20
N PHE A 394 18.66 8.17 -12.11
CA PHE A 394 19.33 7.76 -13.35
C PHE A 394 18.98 8.63 -14.56
N GLY A 395 18.48 9.85 -14.33
CA GLY A 395 18.27 10.87 -15.37
C GLY A 395 16.89 10.88 -16.00
N GLY A 396 15.93 10.09 -15.49
CA GLY A 396 14.53 10.20 -15.88
C GLY A 396 13.92 11.56 -15.52
N ILE A 397 13.19 12.16 -16.46
CA ILE A 397 12.49 13.44 -16.26
C ILE A 397 11.04 13.16 -15.86
N TYR A 398 10.58 13.83 -14.81
CA TYR A 398 9.24 13.64 -14.25
C TYR A 398 8.39 14.91 -14.37
N CYS A 399 7.16 14.76 -14.85
CA CYS A 399 6.19 15.86 -14.99
C CYS A 399 4.81 15.46 -14.46
N LEU A 400 4.42 16.00 -13.29
CA LEU A 400 3.05 15.92 -12.79
C LEU A 400 2.20 17.08 -13.32
N ARG A 401 0.86 16.92 -13.32
CA ARG A 401 -0.10 17.86 -13.92
C ARG A 401 0.20 18.11 -15.40
N HIS A 402 0.66 17.08 -16.08
CA HIS A 402 1.11 17.13 -17.47
C HIS A 402 0.39 16.05 -18.27
N SER A 403 -0.78 16.38 -18.81
CA SER A 403 -1.55 15.44 -19.61
C SER A 403 -1.03 15.37 -21.05
N VAL A 404 -1.26 14.23 -21.68
CA VAL A 404 -0.98 13.98 -23.09
C VAL A 404 -2.29 13.95 -23.86
N GLN A 405 -2.35 14.63 -25.00
CA GLN A 405 -3.57 14.75 -25.80
C GLN A 405 -3.72 13.57 -26.76
N CYS A 406 -2.65 13.21 -27.45
CA CYS A 406 -2.68 12.12 -28.42
C CYS A 406 -1.30 11.48 -28.64
N LEU A 407 -1.34 10.26 -29.17
CA LEU A 407 -0.20 9.56 -29.77
C LEU A 407 -0.17 9.86 -31.27
N VAL A 408 0.99 10.21 -31.81
CA VAL A 408 1.17 10.46 -33.23
C VAL A 408 1.73 9.20 -33.90
N VAL A 409 1.02 8.70 -34.89
CA VAL A 409 1.33 7.46 -35.60
C VAL A 409 1.66 7.76 -37.06
N ASP A 410 2.69 7.10 -37.56
CA ASP A 410 3.07 7.19 -38.97
C ASP A 410 2.23 6.24 -39.82
N LYS A 411 1.55 6.76 -40.84
CA LYS A 411 0.65 5.95 -41.69
C LYS A 411 1.39 4.88 -42.51
N GLU A 412 2.66 5.13 -42.84
CA GLU A 412 3.44 4.19 -43.67
C GLU A 412 4.00 3.03 -42.85
N SER A 413 4.62 3.31 -41.71
CA SER A 413 5.23 2.29 -40.85
C SER A 413 4.27 1.68 -39.82
N GLY A 414 3.14 2.32 -39.54
CA GLY A 414 2.21 1.92 -38.48
C GLY A 414 2.81 2.00 -37.07
N ARG A 415 3.89 2.78 -36.89
CA ARG A 415 4.56 2.98 -35.60
C ARG A 415 4.26 4.34 -35.01
N CYS A 416 4.17 4.41 -33.68
CA CYS A 416 4.08 5.68 -32.99
C CYS A 416 5.44 6.40 -33.03
N LYS A 417 5.41 7.69 -33.37
CA LYS A 417 6.60 8.56 -33.52
C LYS A 417 6.78 9.53 -32.36
N ALA A 418 5.68 10.04 -31.82
CA ALA A 418 5.68 11.11 -30.84
C ALA A 418 4.38 11.13 -30.03
N ILE A 419 4.38 11.93 -28.98
CA ILE A 419 3.16 12.42 -28.32
C ILE A 419 2.98 13.91 -28.61
N ILE A 420 1.76 14.41 -28.46
CA ILE A 420 1.47 15.84 -28.30
C ILE A 420 0.91 16.06 -26.90
N ASP A 421 1.57 16.91 -26.12
CA ASP A 421 1.14 17.22 -24.75
C ASP A 421 0.04 18.28 -24.69
N GLN A 422 -0.46 18.56 -23.47
CA GLN A 422 -1.48 19.59 -23.22
C GLN A 422 -1.08 21.01 -23.63
N PHE A 423 0.20 21.30 -23.80
CA PHE A 423 0.71 22.60 -24.25
C PHE A 423 0.91 22.65 -25.77
N GLY A 424 0.61 21.55 -26.49
CA GLY A 424 0.88 21.43 -27.90
C GLY A 424 2.38 21.26 -28.19
N GLN A 425 3.17 20.75 -27.25
CA GLN A 425 4.55 20.37 -27.55
C GLN A 425 4.57 18.96 -28.14
N ARG A 426 5.19 18.81 -29.31
CA ARG A 426 5.48 17.51 -29.91
C ARG A 426 6.77 16.94 -29.31
N ILE A 427 6.69 15.73 -28.75
CA ILE A 427 7.81 15.05 -28.09
C ILE A 427 7.99 13.66 -28.71
N MET A 428 9.14 13.44 -29.34
CA MET A 428 9.47 12.20 -30.04
C MET A 428 9.95 11.11 -29.09
N SER A 429 9.63 9.85 -29.38
CA SER A 429 10.15 8.69 -28.65
C SER A 429 10.15 7.41 -29.50
N LYS A 430 10.96 6.44 -29.09
CA LYS A 430 11.00 5.11 -29.70
C LYS A 430 9.96 4.17 -29.10
N HIS A 431 9.73 4.29 -27.78
CA HIS A 431 8.81 3.46 -27.01
C HIS A 431 7.85 4.33 -26.20
N PHE A 432 6.59 3.90 -26.13
CA PHE A 432 5.53 4.60 -25.40
C PHE A 432 4.86 3.60 -24.47
N LEU A 433 4.88 3.83 -23.17
CA LEU A 433 4.18 3.03 -22.18
C LEU A 433 3.01 3.85 -21.65
N VAL A 434 1.82 3.28 -21.70
CA VAL A 434 0.59 3.98 -21.34
C VAL A 434 -0.21 3.08 -20.42
N GLU A 435 -0.60 3.61 -19.26
CA GLU A 435 -1.52 2.91 -18.37
C GLU A 435 -2.96 2.93 -18.95
N ASP A 436 -3.70 1.83 -18.73
CA ASP A 436 -5.03 1.57 -19.29
C ASP A 436 -6.01 2.75 -19.20
N SER A 437 -6.03 3.49 -18.08
CA SER A 437 -6.98 4.58 -17.85
C SER A 437 -6.79 5.78 -18.79
N TYR A 438 -5.61 5.92 -19.37
CA TYR A 438 -5.29 6.99 -20.31
C TYR A 438 -5.75 6.69 -21.75
N PHE A 439 -6.23 5.49 -22.05
CA PHE A 439 -6.78 5.21 -23.37
C PHE A 439 -8.22 5.72 -23.52
N SER A 440 -8.57 6.07 -24.76
CA SER A 440 -9.94 6.48 -25.09
C SER A 440 -10.91 5.30 -25.08
N GLU A 441 -12.22 5.58 -24.97
CA GLU A 441 -13.25 4.55 -25.07
C GLU A 441 -13.23 3.80 -26.41
N ASN A 442 -12.84 4.47 -27.49
CA ASN A 442 -12.71 3.86 -28.81
C ASN A 442 -11.59 2.81 -28.83
N THR A 443 -10.44 3.15 -28.26
CA THR A 443 -9.30 2.24 -28.12
C THR A 443 -9.66 1.03 -27.26
N CYS A 444 -10.47 1.22 -26.22
CA CYS A 444 -10.84 0.17 -25.27
C CYS A 444 -12.19 -0.51 -25.56
N SER A 445 -12.82 -0.28 -26.73
CA SER A 445 -14.21 -0.71 -26.97
C SER A 445 -14.43 -2.23 -26.99
N HIS A 446 -13.37 -3.03 -27.16
CA HIS A 446 -13.41 -4.50 -27.08
C HIS A 446 -12.81 -5.06 -25.79
N VAL A 447 -12.37 -4.19 -24.87
CA VAL A 447 -11.78 -4.62 -23.61
C VAL A 447 -12.87 -4.97 -22.62
N GLN A 448 -12.76 -6.16 -22.04
CA GLN A 448 -13.66 -6.63 -20.98
C GLN A 448 -12.94 -6.50 -19.65
N TYR A 449 -13.29 -5.45 -18.91
CA TYR A 449 -12.72 -5.19 -17.59
C TYR A 449 -13.39 -6.02 -16.50
N ARG A 450 -12.59 -6.43 -15.52
CA ARG A 450 -13.09 -6.85 -14.21
C ARG A 450 -13.23 -5.63 -13.30
N GLN A 451 -13.80 -5.85 -12.12
CA GLN A 451 -13.97 -4.81 -11.10
C GLN A 451 -13.50 -5.34 -9.74
N ILE A 452 -12.95 -4.46 -8.93
CA ILE A 452 -12.54 -4.72 -7.55
C ILE A 452 -13.47 -3.92 -6.65
N SER A 453 -14.13 -4.60 -5.72
CA SER A 453 -14.92 -3.96 -4.69
C SER A 453 -13.99 -3.56 -3.53
N ARG A 454 -13.97 -2.28 -3.18
CA ARG A 454 -13.14 -1.72 -2.11
C ARG A 454 -13.99 -1.03 -1.06
N ALA A 455 -13.62 -1.24 0.20
CA ALA A 455 -14.06 -0.38 1.30
C ALA A 455 -12.87 0.09 2.14
N VAL A 456 -12.98 1.31 2.66
CA VAL A 456 -12.04 1.92 3.59
C VAL A 456 -12.83 2.40 4.81
N LEU A 457 -12.44 1.94 5.98
CA LEU A 457 -13.12 2.22 7.24
C LEU A 457 -12.15 2.86 8.24
N ILE A 458 -12.65 3.83 9.01
CA ILE A 458 -11.97 4.36 10.20
C ILE A 458 -12.72 3.82 11.42
N THR A 459 -12.04 3.11 12.30
CA THR A 459 -12.62 2.50 13.50
C THR A 459 -11.90 2.92 14.77
N ASP A 460 -12.55 2.78 15.93
CA ASP A 460 -12.01 3.22 17.23
C ASP A 460 -11.15 2.16 17.96
N ARG A 461 -11.26 0.89 17.54
CA ARG A 461 -10.54 -0.24 18.16
C ARG A 461 -10.34 -1.37 17.15
N SER A 462 -9.53 -2.34 17.54
CA SER A 462 -9.24 -3.52 16.71
C SER A 462 -10.39 -4.53 16.70
N VAL A 463 -10.55 -5.25 15.57
CA VAL A 463 -11.48 -6.39 15.40
C VAL A 463 -11.22 -7.54 16.35
N LEU A 464 -10.01 -7.64 16.90
CA LEU A 464 -9.65 -8.59 17.94
C LEU A 464 -8.89 -7.86 19.05
N GLN A 465 -9.55 -7.60 20.17
CA GLN A 465 -8.95 -6.90 21.30
C GLN A 465 -7.82 -7.73 21.94
N THR A 466 -6.70 -7.06 22.22
CA THR A 466 -5.57 -7.60 22.99
C THR A 466 -4.95 -6.48 23.82
N ASP A 467 -4.04 -6.83 24.73
CA ASP A 467 -3.32 -5.84 25.56
C ASP A 467 -2.46 -4.86 24.73
N SER A 468 -2.07 -5.26 23.51
CA SER A 468 -1.30 -4.43 22.58
C SER A 468 -2.20 -3.86 21.49
N ASP A 469 -2.26 -2.54 21.40
CA ASP A 469 -3.02 -1.82 20.37
C ASP A 469 -2.26 -1.67 19.04
N GLN A 470 -0.94 -1.87 19.03
CA GLN A 470 -0.08 -1.68 17.86
C GLN A 470 0.11 -2.94 17.01
N GLN A 471 -1.00 -3.61 16.68
CA GLN A 471 -1.00 -4.82 15.85
C GLN A 471 -1.52 -4.54 14.44
N ILE A 472 -0.97 -5.24 13.45
CA ILE A 472 -1.47 -5.27 12.08
C ILE A 472 -2.02 -6.66 11.83
N SER A 473 -3.21 -6.73 11.24
CA SER A 473 -3.93 -7.98 11.05
C SER A 473 -4.41 -8.15 9.63
N ILE A 474 -4.36 -9.37 9.14
CA ILE A 474 -5.09 -9.79 7.95
C ILE A 474 -6.17 -10.79 8.36
N LEU A 475 -7.38 -10.61 7.86
CA LEU A 475 -8.53 -11.45 8.08
C LEU A 475 -9.13 -11.85 6.73
N THR A 476 -9.47 -13.12 6.57
CA THR A 476 -10.25 -13.60 5.43
C THR A 476 -11.65 -13.97 5.89
N VAL A 477 -12.66 -13.43 5.21
CA VAL A 477 -14.07 -13.77 5.39
C VAL A 477 -14.54 -14.51 4.14
N PRO A 478 -14.77 -15.83 4.21
CA PRO A 478 -15.24 -16.61 3.06
C PRO A 478 -16.59 -16.13 2.53
N ALA A 479 -16.85 -16.41 1.25
CA ALA A 479 -18.14 -16.15 0.62
C ALA A 479 -19.23 -17.01 1.27
N GLU A 480 -20.37 -16.39 1.64
CA GLU A 480 -21.55 -17.11 2.14
C GLU A 480 -22.54 -17.44 1.04
N GLU A 481 -22.60 -16.61 -0.01
CA GLU A 481 -23.52 -16.75 -1.13
C GLU A 481 -22.81 -17.26 -2.39
N SER A 482 -23.45 -18.20 -3.09
CA SER A 482 -22.98 -18.69 -4.38
C SER A 482 -22.82 -17.53 -5.38
N GLY A 483 -21.62 -17.38 -5.96
CA GLY A 483 -21.30 -16.31 -6.91
C GLY A 483 -20.69 -15.06 -6.29
N THR A 484 -20.47 -15.04 -4.97
CA THR A 484 -19.65 -14.02 -4.29
C THR A 484 -18.23 -14.53 -4.05
N SER A 485 -17.29 -13.59 -3.88
CA SER A 485 -15.89 -13.90 -3.61
C SER A 485 -15.56 -13.75 -2.13
N ALA A 486 -14.51 -14.43 -1.66
CA ALA A 486 -14.00 -14.21 -0.31
C ALA A 486 -13.54 -12.75 -0.14
N VAL A 487 -13.88 -12.16 1.01
CA VAL A 487 -13.52 -10.79 1.35
C VAL A 487 -12.27 -10.79 2.20
N ARG A 488 -11.26 -10.05 1.75
CA ARG A 488 -10.04 -9.80 2.50
C ARG A 488 -10.21 -8.53 3.32
N VAL A 489 -9.85 -8.58 4.60
CA VAL A 489 -9.85 -7.45 5.51
C VAL A 489 -8.44 -7.24 6.05
N ILE A 490 -7.88 -6.05 5.85
CA ILE A 490 -6.56 -5.66 6.38
C ILE A 490 -6.78 -4.53 7.37
N GLU A 491 -6.34 -4.73 8.60
CA GLU A 491 -6.44 -3.78 9.70
C GLU A 491 -5.06 -3.18 9.99
N LEU A 492 -4.97 -1.86 9.91
CA LEU A 492 -3.76 -1.08 10.14
C LEU A 492 -3.93 -0.23 11.41
N CYS A 493 -3.00 -0.36 12.35
CA CYS A 493 -2.94 0.49 13.54
C CYS A 493 -2.12 1.76 13.29
N SER A 494 -2.25 2.77 14.15
CA SER A 494 -1.54 4.07 13.98
C SER A 494 -0.02 3.99 13.79
N SER A 495 0.67 2.93 14.26
CA SER A 495 2.11 2.76 14.05
C SER A 495 2.52 2.41 12.60
N THR A 496 1.58 2.13 11.71
CA THR A 496 1.85 2.09 10.25
C THR A 496 1.99 3.48 9.64
N MET A 497 1.70 4.54 10.41
CA MET A 497 1.62 5.91 9.94
C MET A 497 0.52 6.15 8.88
N THR A 498 -0.51 5.30 8.85
CA THR A 498 -1.65 5.44 7.91
C THR A 498 -2.92 6.00 8.56
N CYS A 499 -2.95 6.17 9.88
CA CYS A 499 -4.07 6.77 10.61
C CYS A 499 -3.62 7.44 11.92
N MET A 500 -4.48 8.29 12.48
CA MET A 500 -4.22 8.95 13.76
C MET A 500 -4.27 7.97 14.95
N LYS A 501 -3.63 8.34 16.06
CA LYS A 501 -3.70 7.57 17.31
C LYS A 501 -5.14 7.42 17.79
N GLY A 502 -5.46 6.28 18.38
CA GLY A 502 -6.81 5.94 18.82
C GLY A 502 -7.74 5.48 17.70
N THR A 503 -7.25 5.41 16.45
CA THR A 503 -8.00 4.85 15.33
C THR A 503 -7.26 3.69 14.68
N TYR A 504 -8.01 2.90 13.93
CA TYR A 504 -7.50 1.92 12.97
C TYR A 504 -8.04 2.25 11.59
N LEU A 505 -7.21 2.02 10.58
CA LEU A 505 -7.61 2.07 9.18
C LEU A 505 -7.83 0.65 8.70
N VAL A 506 -9.07 0.31 8.36
CA VAL A 506 -9.45 -1.03 7.92
C VAL A 506 -9.82 -1.01 6.44
N HIS A 507 -9.19 -1.86 5.66
CA HIS A 507 -9.45 -2.00 4.24
C HIS A 507 -10.11 -3.33 3.92
N LEU A 508 -11.19 -3.31 3.15
CA LEU A 508 -11.85 -4.51 2.64
C LEU A 508 -11.71 -4.60 1.13
N THR A 509 -11.43 -5.79 0.61
CA THR A 509 -11.24 -6.03 -0.82
C THR A 509 -11.81 -7.37 -1.24
N CYS A 510 -12.54 -7.40 -2.35
CA CYS A 510 -12.87 -8.63 -3.07
C CYS A 510 -13.03 -8.37 -4.57
N THR A 511 -13.05 -9.45 -5.36
CA THR A 511 -13.51 -9.36 -6.74
C THR A 511 -14.97 -8.97 -6.73
N SER A 512 -15.32 -7.96 -7.52
CA SER A 512 -16.66 -7.39 -7.54
C SER A 512 -17.65 -8.35 -8.21
N SER A 513 -18.79 -8.54 -7.55
CA SER A 513 -19.98 -9.16 -8.13
C SER A 513 -21.05 -8.10 -8.44
N LYS A 514 -21.11 -7.03 -7.63
CA LYS A 514 -22.04 -5.89 -7.77
C LYS A 514 -21.34 -4.57 -7.38
N SER A 515 -22.08 -3.59 -6.86
CA SER A 515 -21.46 -2.41 -6.26
C SER A 515 -20.61 -2.81 -5.04
N ALA A 516 -19.57 -2.02 -4.76
CA ALA A 516 -18.67 -2.31 -3.64
C ALA A 516 -19.38 -2.35 -2.29
N ARG A 517 -20.42 -1.54 -2.10
CA ARG A 517 -21.24 -1.57 -0.89
C ARG A 517 -22.04 -2.86 -0.79
N GLU A 518 -22.72 -3.29 -1.86
CA GLU A 518 -23.49 -4.55 -1.84
C GLU A 518 -22.60 -5.75 -1.55
N ASP A 519 -21.37 -5.77 -2.06
CA ASP A 519 -20.43 -6.86 -1.85
C ASP A 519 -19.82 -6.86 -0.42
N LEU A 520 -19.60 -5.68 0.18
CA LEU A 520 -18.76 -5.55 1.38
C LEU A 520 -19.53 -5.18 2.65
N GLU A 521 -20.65 -4.46 2.55
CA GLU A 521 -21.47 -4.04 3.70
C GLU A 521 -21.89 -5.23 4.60
N PRO A 522 -22.26 -6.43 4.08
CA PRO A 522 -22.57 -7.57 4.94
C PRO A 522 -21.41 -7.99 5.84
N VAL A 523 -20.16 -7.85 5.37
CA VAL A 523 -18.96 -8.13 6.18
C VAL A 523 -18.72 -7.00 7.18
N VAL A 524 -18.91 -5.75 6.77
CA VAL A 524 -18.79 -4.59 7.67
C VAL A 524 -19.75 -4.70 8.85
N GLN A 525 -21.02 -5.04 8.62
CA GLN A 525 -22.03 -5.20 9.69
C GLN A 525 -21.75 -6.39 10.63
N LYS A 526 -21.09 -7.43 10.12
CA LYS A 526 -20.65 -8.57 10.95
C LYS A 526 -19.52 -8.18 11.88
N LEU A 527 -18.58 -7.36 11.43
CA LEU A 527 -17.38 -7.01 12.17
C LEU A 527 -17.52 -5.74 13.02
N PHE A 528 -18.37 -4.79 12.62
CA PHE A 528 -18.42 -3.45 13.19
C PHE A 528 -19.85 -3.02 13.56
N THR A 529 -19.95 -2.10 14.51
CA THR A 529 -21.21 -1.42 14.85
C THR A 529 -21.09 0.05 14.42
N PRO A 530 -22.02 0.59 13.61
CA PRO A 530 -22.05 2.02 13.30
C PRO A 530 -22.08 2.86 14.57
N TYR A 531 -21.30 3.94 14.61
CA TYR A 531 -21.31 4.84 15.76
C TYR A 531 -22.71 5.47 15.93
N THR A 532 -23.35 5.27 17.09
CA THR A 532 -24.61 5.94 17.47
C THR A 532 -24.51 6.53 18.88
N GLU A 533 -25.18 7.66 19.11
CA GLU A 533 -25.15 8.35 20.41
C GLU A 533 -26.00 7.65 21.49
N LEU A 534 -26.95 6.80 21.08
CA LEU A 534 -27.91 6.12 21.97
C LEU A 534 -27.39 4.84 22.62
N GLU A 535 -26.33 4.23 22.10
CA GLU A 535 -25.75 2.99 22.65
C GLU A 535 -24.69 3.23 23.75
N ILE A 536 -24.57 4.48 24.23
CA ILE A 536 -23.56 4.87 25.22
C ILE A 536 -23.93 4.42 26.64
N GLU A 537 -25.20 4.09 26.90
CA GLU A 537 -25.67 3.67 28.23
C GLU A 537 -25.59 2.14 28.47
N ASN A 538 -25.25 1.34 27.44
CA ASN A 538 -25.07 -0.11 27.59
C ASN A 538 -23.58 -0.48 27.43
N GLU A 539 -22.93 -0.84 28.54
CA GLU A 539 -21.49 -1.09 28.66
C GLU A 539 -20.96 -2.38 28.00
N GLU A 540 -21.71 -3.05 27.11
CA GLU A 540 -21.28 -4.31 26.46
C GLU A 540 -21.27 -4.22 24.92
N VAL A 541 -20.60 -3.21 24.35
CA VAL A 541 -20.37 -3.19 22.89
C VAL A 541 -19.19 -4.13 22.56
N GLU A 542 -19.50 -5.36 22.15
CA GLU A 542 -18.53 -6.40 21.79
C GLU A 542 -17.73 -6.06 20.51
N LYS A 543 -18.33 -5.32 19.56
CA LYS A 543 -17.73 -4.96 18.26
C LYS A 543 -17.06 -3.57 18.26
N PRO A 544 -16.01 -3.34 17.44
CA PRO A 544 -15.47 -2.01 17.22
C PRO A 544 -16.49 -1.05 16.62
N ARG A 545 -16.39 0.24 16.98
CA ARG A 545 -17.27 1.27 16.42
C ARG A 545 -16.72 1.77 15.09
N LEU A 546 -17.59 1.86 14.11
CA LEU A 546 -17.30 2.42 12.80
C LEU A 546 -17.55 3.93 12.81
N LEU A 547 -16.50 4.73 12.58
CA LEU A 547 -16.53 6.19 12.62
C LEU A 547 -16.81 6.79 11.23
N TRP A 548 -16.19 6.22 10.20
CA TRP A 548 -16.32 6.67 8.81
C TRP A 548 -16.11 5.49 7.86
N ALA A 549 -16.82 5.48 6.73
CA ALA A 549 -16.71 4.45 5.71
C ALA A 549 -16.78 5.04 4.30
N LEU A 550 -15.98 4.48 3.40
CA LEU A 550 -16.02 4.72 1.97
C LEU A 550 -16.10 3.38 1.24
N TYR A 551 -16.98 3.29 0.25
CA TYR A 551 -17.10 2.18 -0.69
C TYR A 551 -16.90 2.70 -2.12
N PHE A 552 -16.18 1.94 -2.95
CA PHE A 552 -16.06 2.24 -4.38
C PHE A 552 -15.63 0.99 -5.16
N ASN A 553 -16.01 0.91 -6.42
CA ASN A 553 -15.48 -0.07 -7.36
C ASN A 553 -14.28 0.54 -8.10
N MET A 554 -13.24 -0.25 -8.29
CA MET A 554 -12.07 0.09 -9.07
C MET A 554 -11.93 -0.88 -10.24
N ARG A 555 -11.67 -0.37 -11.44
CA ARG A 555 -11.39 -1.16 -12.64
C ARG A 555 -10.18 -2.07 -12.42
N ASP A 556 -10.35 -3.35 -12.72
CA ASP A 556 -9.26 -4.32 -12.86
C ASP A 556 -9.04 -4.58 -14.35
N SER A 557 -7.95 -3.99 -14.86
CA SER A 557 -7.45 -4.16 -16.22
C SER A 557 -6.27 -5.15 -16.28
N SER A 558 -6.01 -5.89 -15.20
CA SER A 558 -4.92 -6.87 -15.20
C SER A 558 -5.29 -8.08 -16.06
N ASP A 559 -4.27 -8.72 -16.63
CA ASP A 559 -4.41 -9.91 -17.49
C ASP A 559 -5.21 -9.68 -18.80
N VAL A 560 -5.47 -8.42 -19.16
CA VAL A 560 -6.05 -8.05 -20.46
C VAL A 560 -4.99 -8.24 -21.56
N SER A 561 -5.35 -8.96 -22.62
CA SER A 561 -4.47 -9.12 -23.77
C SER A 561 -4.32 -7.82 -24.54
N ARG A 562 -3.11 -7.53 -25.00
CA ARG A 562 -2.83 -6.42 -25.92
C ARG A 562 -3.78 -6.39 -27.12
N SER A 563 -4.15 -7.55 -27.66
CA SER A 563 -5.02 -7.67 -28.83
C SER A 563 -6.46 -7.21 -28.60
N SER A 564 -6.85 -6.95 -27.35
CA SER A 564 -8.17 -6.42 -26.99
C SER A 564 -8.27 -4.90 -27.20
N TYR A 565 -7.13 -4.21 -27.35
CA TYR A 565 -7.09 -2.78 -27.64
C TYR A 565 -7.02 -2.52 -29.14
N ASN A 566 -7.81 -1.57 -29.61
CA ASN A 566 -7.90 -1.25 -31.03
C ASN A 566 -6.73 -0.39 -31.50
N ASP A 567 -6.24 -0.69 -32.70
CA ASP A 567 -5.34 0.16 -33.50
C ASP A 567 -4.06 0.60 -32.78
N LEU A 568 -3.59 -0.15 -31.77
CA LEU A 568 -2.37 0.20 -31.04
C LEU A 568 -1.09 -0.17 -31.80
N PRO A 569 -0.22 0.82 -32.13
CA PRO A 569 1.07 0.58 -32.76
C PRO A 569 1.95 -0.36 -31.94
N SER A 570 2.76 -1.20 -32.61
CA SER A 570 3.59 -2.23 -31.96
C SER A 570 4.56 -1.71 -30.88
N ASN A 571 4.92 -0.42 -30.90
CA ASN A 571 5.80 0.23 -29.94
C ASN A 571 5.10 1.06 -28.85
N VAL A 572 3.77 0.94 -28.78
CA VAL A 572 2.94 1.49 -27.69
C VAL A 572 2.57 0.34 -26.78
N TYR A 573 3.13 0.24 -25.59
CA TYR A 573 2.90 -0.81 -24.61
C TYR A 573 1.84 -0.38 -23.59
N VAL A 574 1.08 -1.34 -23.07
CA VAL A 574 0.00 -1.09 -22.11
C VAL A 574 0.41 -1.61 -20.74
N CYS A 575 0.27 -0.77 -19.72
CA CYS A 575 0.33 -1.19 -18.32
C CYS A 575 -1.09 -1.28 -17.75
N SER A 576 -1.35 -2.26 -16.90
CA SER A 576 -2.63 -2.37 -16.20
C SER A 576 -2.65 -1.51 -14.93
N GLY A 577 -3.85 -1.24 -14.44
CA GLY A 577 -4.06 -0.80 -13.07
C GLY A 577 -3.85 -1.92 -12.04
N PRO A 578 -4.27 -1.69 -10.78
CA PRO A 578 -4.20 -2.69 -9.72
C PRO A 578 -5.04 -3.95 -9.98
N ASP A 579 -4.54 -5.12 -9.58
CA ASP A 579 -5.27 -6.39 -9.55
C ASP A 579 -5.84 -6.70 -8.15
N CYS A 580 -6.81 -7.63 -8.06
CA CYS A 580 -7.45 -8.02 -6.80
C CYS A 580 -6.58 -8.92 -5.86
N GLY A 581 -5.41 -9.36 -6.33
CA GLY A 581 -4.51 -10.25 -5.60
C GLY A 581 -3.94 -9.64 -4.32
N LEU A 582 -3.46 -10.50 -3.41
CA LEU A 582 -2.91 -10.08 -2.12
C LEU A 582 -1.57 -9.35 -2.24
N GLY A 583 -0.71 -9.80 -3.17
CA GLY A 583 0.62 -9.25 -3.42
C GLY A 583 0.69 -8.44 -4.71
N ASN A 584 1.92 -8.10 -5.10
CA ASN A 584 2.26 -7.23 -6.23
C ASN A 584 2.89 -7.97 -7.42
N ASP A 585 2.75 -9.30 -7.47
CA ASP A 585 3.39 -10.13 -8.49
C ASP A 585 2.97 -9.76 -9.91
N ASN A 586 1.70 -9.39 -10.12
CA ASN A 586 1.20 -8.98 -11.44
C ASN A 586 1.95 -7.72 -11.93
N ALA A 587 2.07 -6.70 -11.08
CA ALA A 587 2.76 -5.45 -11.39
C ALA A 587 4.24 -5.66 -11.74
N VAL A 588 4.95 -6.52 -11.00
CA VAL A 588 6.37 -6.81 -11.26
C VAL A 588 6.53 -7.63 -12.54
N LYS A 589 5.72 -8.68 -12.74
CA LYS A 589 5.80 -9.55 -13.94
C LYS A 589 5.53 -8.78 -15.23
N GLN A 590 4.51 -7.92 -15.24
CA GLN A 590 4.21 -7.11 -16.42
C GLN A 590 5.36 -6.13 -16.71
N ALA A 591 5.90 -5.46 -15.69
CA ALA A 591 7.01 -4.53 -15.87
C ALA A 591 8.27 -5.23 -16.39
N GLU A 592 8.62 -6.40 -15.85
CA GLU A 592 9.74 -7.21 -16.33
C GLU A 592 9.54 -7.68 -17.77
N THR A 593 8.34 -8.15 -18.11
CA THR A 593 7.99 -8.60 -19.46
C THR A 593 8.11 -7.46 -20.48
N LEU A 594 7.60 -6.27 -20.14
CA LEU A 594 7.70 -5.08 -20.99
C LEU A 594 9.14 -4.60 -21.10
N PHE A 595 9.92 -4.66 -20.02
CA PHE A 595 11.35 -4.30 -20.04
C PHE A 595 12.12 -5.18 -21.03
N GLN A 596 11.90 -6.50 -21.00
CA GLN A 596 12.57 -7.42 -21.93
C GLN A 596 12.22 -7.15 -23.41
N GLN A 597 11.05 -6.57 -23.69
CA GLN A 597 10.66 -6.16 -25.04
C GLN A 597 11.31 -4.84 -25.48
N ILE A 598 11.57 -3.93 -24.56
CA ILE A 598 12.15 -2.60 -24.82
C ILE A 598 13.68 -2.65 -24.84
N CYS A 599 14.27 -3.34 -23.85
CA CYS A 599 15.71 -3.48 -23.65
C CYS A 599 16.09 -4.98 -23.64
N PRO A 600 16.09 -5.66 -24.80
CA PRO A 600 16.41 -7.08 -24.85
C PRO A 600 17.87 -7.33 -24.44
N ASN A 601 18.09 -8.39 -23.65
CA ASN A 601 19.39 -8.80 -23.07
C ASN A 601 19.96 -7.86 -21.99
N GLU A 602 19.24 -6.82 -21.59
CA GLU A 602 19.62 -6.01 -20.43
C GLU A 602 19.16 -6.65 -19.13
N GLU A 603 19.89 -6.38 -18.04
CA GLU A 603 19.48 -6.84 -16.72
C GLU A 603 18.32 -6.00 -16.17
N PHE A 604 17.28 -6.66 -15.64
CA PHE A 604 16.15 -5.99 -15.02
C PHE A 604 16.52 -5.44 -13.64
N CYS A 605 16.55 -4.11 -13.50
CA CYS A 605 16.82 -3.35 -12.27
C CYS A 605 18.07 -3.82 -11.47
N PRO A 606 19.27 -3.80 -12.07
CA PRO A 606 20.50 -4.13 -11.36
C PRO A 606 20.78 -3.13 -10.23
N PRO A 607 21.52 -3.54 -9.19
CA PRO A 607 21.91 -2.64 -8.12
C PRO A 607 22.65 -1.41 -8.69
N PRO A 608 22.42 -0.21 -8.15
CA PRO A 608 23.22 0.97 -8.48
C PRO A 608 24.68 0.71 -8.05
N PRO A 609 25.68 1.01 -8.90
CA PRO A 609 27.07 0.88 -8.49
C PRO A 609 27.34 1.88 -7.35
N ASN A 610 27.80 1.40 -6.21
CA ASN A 610 28.19 2.27 -5.10
C ASN A 610 29.64 2.74 -5.35
N PRO A 611 29.89 4.04 -5.58
CA PRO A 611 31.25 4.52 -5.85
C PRO A 611 32.20 4.27 -4.68
N GLU A 612 31.68 4.15 -3.45
CA GLU A 612 32.48 3.87 -2.24
C GLU A 612 33.02 2.43 -2.19
N ASP A 613 32.45 1.50 -2.96
CA ASP A 613 32.94 0.13 -3.05
C ASP A 613 34.22 0.03 -3.92
N ILE A 614 34.57 1.10 -4.65
CA ILE A 614 35.78 1.18 -5.48
C ILE A 614 36.96 1.60 -4.61
N ILE A 615 37.78 0.63 -4.18
CA ILE A 615 39.04 0.90 -3.47
C ILE A 615 40.04 1.50 -4.46
N LEU A 616 40.32 2.80 -4.32
CA LEU A 616 41.40 3.46 -5.04
C LEU A 616 42.71 3.19 -4.30
N ASP A 617 43.69 2.56 -4.98
CA ASP A 617 45.03 2.39 -4.43
C ASP A 617 45.64 3.78 -4.15
N GLY A 618 45.81 4.10 -2.86
CA GLY A 618 46.48 5.31 -2.42
C GLY A 618 47.97 5.24 -2.71
N ASP A 619 48.43 6.13 -3.59
CA ASP A 619 49.81 6.29 -4.02
C ASP A 619 50.83 6.43 -2.88
N SER A 620 51.97 5.80 -3.14
CA SER A 620 53.30 5.98 -2.57
C SER A 620 53.70 7.40 -2.12
N LEU A 621 54.42 7.43 -0.98
CA LEU A 621 55.48 8.39 -0.60
C LEU A 621 55.08 9.86 -0.35
N GLN A 622 54.98 10.24 0.93
CA GLN A 622 55.63 11.47 1.41
C GLN A 622 56.36 11.23 2.76
N PRO A 623 57.63 11.65 2.89
CA PRO A 623 58.42 11.44 4.09
C PRO A 623 58.14 12.54 5.13
N GLY A 624 57.53 12.15 6.24
CA GLY A 624 57.41 13.00 7.42
C GLY A 624 58.79 13.23 8.04
N ALA A 625 59.19 14.50 8.10
CA ALA A 625 60.38 14.96 8.78
C ALA A 625 60.36 14.61 10.28
N SER A 626 61.56 14.35 10.76
CA SER A 626 61.96 14.00 12.13
C SER A 626 61.38 14.89 13.24
N ASP A 627 60.99 14.28 14.34
CA ASP A 627 61.55 14.66 15.64
C ASP A 627 61.65 13.46 16.59
N SER A 628 62.80 13.40 17.25
CA SER A 628 63.33 12.30 18.05
C SER A 628 62.89 12.37 19.52
N SER A 629 62.57 11.22 20.13
CA SER A 629 63.12 10.89 21.46
C SER A 629 63.09 9.38 21.69
N ALA A 630 64.23 8.86 22.12
CA ALA A 630 64.59 7.45 22.22
C ALA A 630 64.03 6.78 23.49
N VAL A 631 63.70 5.48 23.40
CA VAL A 631 64.27 4.42 24.26
C VAL A 631 64.26 3.10 23.46
N LEU A 632 65.43 2.46 23.37
CA LEU A 632 65.66 1.11 22.84
C LEU A 632 65.76 0.11 23.99
N GLU A 633 65.18 -1.09 23.82
CA GLU A 633 65.64 -2.42 24.27
C GLU A 633 64.51 -3.45 23.99
N ALA A 634 64.67 -4.70 23.53
CA ALA A 634 65.58 -5.45 22.65
C ALA A 634 64.95 -6.86 22.45
N ASN A 635 65.43 -7.62 21.43
CA ASN A 635 65.21 -9.04 21.06
C ASN A 635 64.16 -9.29 19.93
N SER A 636 64.53 -9.42 18.64
CA SER A 636 65.20 -10.54 17.92
C SER A 636 64.38 -11.85 17.96
N GLU A 637 63.99 -12.54 16.88
CA GLU A 637 64.72 -12.93 15.66
C GLU A 637 63.79 -13.26 14.45
N THR A 638 64.41 -13.16 13.26
CA THR A 638 64.10 -13.50 11.85
C THR A 638 63.20 -14.68 11.46
N PRO A 639 62.70 -14.67 10.19
CA PRO A 639 62.93 -15.80 9.27
C PRO A 639 63.64 -15.38 7.97
N LYS A 640 64.64 -16.17 7.55
CA LYS A 640 65.37 -16.05 6.27
C LYS A 640 64.87 -17.06 5.23
N GLU A 641 64.78 -16.53 4.02
CA GLU A 641 64.82 -17.06 2.65
C GLU A 641 65.37 -18.48 2.41
N THR A 642 64.85 -19.15 1.36
CA THR A 642 65.50 -19.47 0.05
C THR A 642 64.76 -20.66 -0.61
N ALA A 643 64.10 -20.50 -1.77
CA ALA A 643 64.59 -20.57 -3.17
C ALA A 643 64.92 -21.99 -3.69
N SER A 644 64.15 -22.51 -4.67
CA SER A 644 64.64 -22.91 -6.03
C SER A 644 63.63 -23.75 -6.86
N LEU A 645 63.29 -23.22 -8.04
CA LEU A 645 63.27 -23.83 -9.40
C LEU A 645 62.64 -25.21 -9.69
N GLY A 646 61.73 -25.22 -10.69
CA GLY A 646 61.51 -26.37 -11.59
C GLY A 646 60.11 -26.46 -12.25
N ASN A 647 59.97 -25.96 -13.49
CA ASN A 647 58.92 -26.35 -14.47
C ASN A 647 59.38 -27.62 -15.24
N PRO A 648 58.61 -28.24 -16.19
CA PRO A 648 57.16 -28.25 -16.49
C PRO A 648 56.60 -29.68 -16.76
N GLU A 649 55.30 -29.81 -17.10
CA GLU A 649 54.72 -30.58 -18.25
C GLU A 649 53.29 -31.12 -17.98
N GLU A 650 52.43 -30.92 -18.98
CA GLU A 650 51.10 -31.56 -19.17
C GLU A 650 51.24 -33.09 -19.38
N PRO A 651 50.12 -33.84 -19.36
CA PRO A 651 49.57 -34.21 -20.67
C PRO A 651 48.04 -34.23 -20.77
N SER A 652 47.62 -34.07 -22.01
CA SER A 652 46.33 -34.40 -22.61
C SER A 652 45.81 -35.81 -22.34
N GLU A 653 44.53 -35.92 -21.97
CA GLU A 653 43.52 -36.77 -22.62
C GLU A 653 42.10 -36.24 -22.31
#